data_AF-A0AA92UJM6-F1
#
_entry.id   AF-A0AA92UJM6-F1
#
_cell.length_a   1.000
_cell.length_b   1.000
_cell.length_c   1.000
_cell.angle_alpha   90.00
_cell.angle_beta   90.00
_cell.angle_gamma   90.00
#
_symmetry.space_group_name_H-M   'P 1'
#
loop_
_entity.id
_entity.type
_entity.pdbx_description
1 polymer ?
#
loop_
_entity_poly.entity_id
_entity_poly.type
_entity_poly.pdbx_seq_one_letter_code
_entity_poly.pdbx_strand_id
1 'polypeptide(L)'
;MKKFTNQFNGSHADRINNGGGRFRRIALFPLMLFMLLLVPTSMMAQTDYDNTVTFTALAGNPQGFTDETYAELFDGKKTEDNFSKWCCKFSSSANVIFAASKAGVPVGYTITTGNDNFTSKGRNPMSWKLYGNNVGKDGEWTLIQEVNNDTKLQDVNYTSYDFTCGGGKSYKYFKWEISAIHSGDVLQVGEFELKLQTCTHTNADGSSALGNAIKTVETTCTELGYTTYKCSICHSTVKKYNTDKLKKHTLTYHEAKDGVKEHWLCDVCHKYFSDTDATQEVSYASLLYPAYAVFEGSTGTLTFKCSPSKPEGAYDLNHDWYAISEKIKKVVFDASFANARPTSCFMWFHGCSNLTTIEGIEYFNTENVTNMRYMFNLCKSLKSLDLTNFNTENVTDMYYMFAYCKSLESLDLTNFNTAKVTNMAGMFQSCYALKTIYASDKFVTDQVTESTCMFSDCHNLKDYTSSKEDHTYANCGPTGYFTYGRGYAMFDAATETLTFSYKGFKPEGAYDLNEGDNAPAWIRKDWRMNDHIKNVVFDASFANARPTSCNMWFYNCNNLAKIEGIENLNTVNVTDMNSMFWGCSGLTSLDLSKFDTQKVTDMSYMFSGCYKLTLLNLSKFNTQNVTSMNEMFSGCSGLTSLDLSNFNTQNVTGMYGMFSGCSGLTSLDLSNFNTQNVKGMTHMFYACSGLTSLDLPKFDTQKVTDMSDMFSDCSGLTTIYVSNKFVTTSVGSGDSMFSGCTLLKGATVYDASKTDHTYANYKTGYFTKLVGKNGNDKIGAVGEVLTAESLALADDKDFEAYEPFTAKTATYTRTLKEGTSWATLCLPFEVSLADKNFRAFKLLSADETTNTVELKEITTSIVAGTPVIIKMKEGQTALNISVANKEIANNVKTAATVDGSYQLQGLYTKKVFDKDADDNCYIVKGNKLMNPTKLLEYTSTTQVGSKPFRAYMVDNSTAPAAGAKMFSIGFDDSTTAIDSLNTIADDNAIYYDLQAIASTLLRRASTS
;
A
#
# COMPACT_ATOMS: atom_id res chain seq x y z
N MET A 1 -1.39 -33.25 68.25
CA MET A 1 -0.16 -33.98 68.63
C MET A 1 0.63 -34.25 67.37
N LYS A 2 1.91 -33.85 67.37
CA LYS A 2 3.11 -34.57 66.85
C LYS A 2 2.94 -35.30 65.49
N LYS A 3 3.76 -35.09 64.48
CA LYS A 3 5.21 -34.90 64.48
C LYS A 3 5.69 -34.59 63.06
N PHE A 4 6.77 -33.81 63.02
CA PHE A 4 7.71 -33.45 61.96
C PHE A 4 7.98 -34.44 60.83
N THR A 5 8.21 -33.88 59.64
CA THR A 5 9.24 -34.30 58.68
C THR A 5 9.92 -33.06 58.08
N ASN A 6 11.26 -33.15 57.95
CA ASN A 6 12.17 -32.12 57.45
C ASN A 6 12.43 -32.31 55.95
N GLN A 7 12.45 -31.19 55.23
CA GLN A 7 13.30 -30.76 54.09
C GLN A 7 13.52 -31.73 52.90
N PHE A 8 13.37 -31.31 51.64
CA PHE A 8 14.11 -30.20 51.03
C PHE A 8 13.43 -29.62 49.76
N ASN A 9 13.68 -28.31 49.57
CA ASN A 9 13.72 -27.49 48.35
C ASN A 9 12.51 -27.33 47.41
N GLY A 10 12.14 -26.06 47.23
CA GLY A 10 11.44 -25.54 46.06
C GLY A 10 10.60 -24.32 46.42
N SER A 11 11.00 -23.15 45.89
CA SER A 11 10.16 -22.03 45.39
C SER A 11 8.97 -21.53 46.24
N HIS A 12 8.67 -20.25 46.43
CA HIS A 12 8.61 -19.14 45.49
C HIS A 12 8.11 -17.93 46.31
N ALA A 13 8.41 -16.71 45.85
CA ALA A 13 7.57 -15.51 45.93
C ALA A 13 7.21 -14.98 47.35
N ASP A 14 7.19 -13.69 47.66
CA ASP A 14 7.19 -12.47 46.85
C ASP A 14 7.31 -11.28 47.83
N ARG A 15 7.47 -10.09 47.24
CA ARG A 15 7.20 -8.74 47.78
C ARG A 15 8.38 -7.98 48.39
N ILE A 16 8.59 -6.68 48.18
CA ILE A 16 7.95 -5.62 47.38
C ILE A 16 8.87 -4.36 47.46
N ASN A 17 8.82 -3.50 46.43
CA ASN A 17 9.06 -2.04 46.38
C ASN A 17 10.48 -1.39 46.29
N ASN A 18 10.69 -0.82 45.10
CA ASN A 18 10.83 0.61 44.73
C ASN A 18 12.18 1.33 44.63
N GLY A 19 12.40 1.86 43.41
CA GLY A 19 13.10 3.11 43.05
C GLY A 19 14.55 2.89 42.59
N GLY A 20 15.05 3.35 41.44
CA GLY A 20 14.54 4.16 40.35
C GLY A 20 15.75 4.63 39.52
N GLY A 21 15.64 4.68 38.19
CA GLY A 21 16.51 5.52 37.35
C GLY A 21 17.52 4.86 36.40
N ARG A 22 17.05 4.58 35.18
CA ARG A 22 17.71 4.72 33.86
C ARG A 22 18.82 3.71 33.45
N PHE A 23 18.39 2.67 32.74
CA PHE A 23 19.20 1.90 31.79
C PHE A 23 19.08 2.48 30.37
N ARG A 24 20.21 2.75 29.70
CA ARG A 24 20.29 2.89 28.24
C ARG A 24 20.47 1.49 27.64
N ARG A 25 19.51 1.03 26.84
CA ARG A 25 19.70 -0.09 25.91
C ARG A 25 20.18 0.49 24.57
N ILE A 26 21.35 0.04 24.12
CA ILE A 26 21.88 0.30 22.78
C ILE A 26 21.48 -0.88 21.88
N ALA A 27 21.11 -0.51 20.65
CA ALA A 27 20.40 -1.26 19.64
C ALA A 27 21.21 -2.44 19.05
N LEU A 28 20.49 -3.54 18.78
CA LEU A 28 20.90 -4.66 17.92
C LEU A 28 20.19 -4.61 16.55
N PHE A 29 19.95 -3.41 16.02
CA PHE A 29 19.22 -3.19 14.76
C PHE A 29 20.05 -3.00 13.46
N PRO A 30 21.41 -2.98 13.42
CA PRO A 30 22.10 -2.77 12.14
C PRO A 30 22.51 -4.04 11.38
N LEU A 31 22.28 -5.26 11.91
CA LEU A 31 22.72 -6.49 11.22
C LEU A 31 21.71 -7.07 10.21
N MET A 32 20.44 -6.68 10.25
CA MET A 32 19.44 -7.09 9.24
C MET A 32 19.46 -6.24 7.97
N LEU A 33 20.15 -5.09 7.98
CA LEU A 33 20.17 -4.17 6.83
C LEU A 33 21.23 -4.55 5.77
N PHE A 34 22.18 -5.43 6.10
CA PHE A 34 23.34 -5.72 5.23
C PHE A 34 23.16 -6.96 4.33
N MET A 35 22.14 -7.80 4.56
CA MET A 35 21.86 -8.97 3.70
C MET A 35 20.93 -8.67 2.52
N LEU A 36 20.39 -7.45 2.41
CA LEU A 36 19.52 -7.03 1.30
C LEU A 36 20.28 -6.45 0.09
N LEU A 37 21.62 -6.38 0.13
CA LEU A 37 22.44 -5.68 -0.87
C LEU A 37 23.15 -6.59 -1.90
N LEU A 38 22.87 -7.90 -1.94
CA LEU A 38 23.55 -8.84 -2.84
C LEU A 38 22.61 -9.82 -3.57
N VAL A 39 21.50 -9.33 -4.11
CA VAL A 39 20.67 -10.09 -5.07
C VAL A 39 20.61 -9.31 -6.39
N PRO A 40 20.80 -9.95 -7.57
CA PRO A 40 20.74 -9.25 -8.85
C PRO A 40 19.41 -8.53 -8.99
N THR A 41 19.44 -7.24 -9.31
CA THR A 41 18.29 -6.45 -9.72
C THR A 41 17.75 -6.97 -11.06
N SER A 42 16.93 -8.02 -11.03
CA SER A 42 16.00 -8.32 -12.10
C SER A 42 14.62 -7.78 -11.72
N MET A 43 14.20 -6.76 -12.46
CA MET A 43 12.82 -6.31 -12.67
C MET A 43 12.01 -5.91 -11.43
N MET A 44 12.08 -4.63 -11.08
CA MET A 44 10.91 -3.93 -10.51
C MET A 44 9.81 -3.86 -11.59
N ALA A 45 9.04 -4.93 -11.74
CA ALA A 45 7.76 -4.89 -12.41
C ALA A 45 6.71 -4.37 -11.41
N GLN A 46 6.34 -3.10 -11.53
CA GLN A 46 5.05 -2.62 -11.02
C GLN A 46 3.96 -3.54 -11.57
N THR A 47 3.31 -4.29 -10.69
CA THR A 47 2.47 -5.43 -11.06
C THR A 47 1.02 -5.06 -10.77
N ASP A 48 0.26 -4.74 -11.83
CA ASP A 48 -1.17 -4.38 -11.80
C ASP A 48 -2.04 -5.62 -11.48
N TYR A 49 -2.08 -6.05 -10.22
CA TYR A 49 -3.02 -7.04 -9.71
C TYR A 49 -3.90 -6.45 -8.60
N ASP A 50 -5.06 -7.05 -8.41
CA ASP A 50 -6.10 -6.57 -7.53
C ASP A 50 -5.85 -7.04 -6.10
N ASN A 51 -5.28 -6.16 -5.27
CA ASN A 51 -4.93 -6.45 -3.88
C ASN A 51 -6.15 -6.64 -2.96
N THR A 52 -7.39 -6.48 -3.48
CA THR A 52 -8.60 -6.76 -2.70
C THR A 52 -9.10 -8.20 -2.90
N VAL A 53 -8.41 -9.02 -3.71
CA VAL A 53 -8.76 -10.44 -3.88
C VAL A 53 -8.28 -11.23 -2.66
N THR A 54 -9.22 -11.73 -1.87
CA THR A 54 -8.92 -12.73 -0.82
C THR A 54 -9.02 -14.16 -1.37
N PHE A 55 -8.28 -15.09 -0.74
CA PHE A 55 -8.25 -16.51 -1.08
C PHE A 55 -8.76 -17.35 0.08
N THR A 56 -9.38 -18.49 -0.22
CA THR A 56 -9.89 -19.41 0.79
C THR A 56 -9.56 -20.84 0.39
N ALA A 57 -8.85 -21.57 1.27
CA ALA A 57 -8.59 -22.98 1.08
C ALA A 57 -9.90 -23.78 1.05
N LEU A 58 -10.02 -24.69 0.07
CA LEU A 58 -11.19 -25.55 -0.13
C LEU A 58 -10.90 -27.01 0.21
N ALA A 59 -9.69 -27.47 -0.06
CA ALA A 59 -9.21 -28.82 0.24
C ALA A 59 -7.69 -28.84 0.19
N GLY A 60 -7.06 -29.77 0.88
CA GLY A 60 -5.63 -29.99 0.78
C GLY A 60 -5.21 -31.31 1.40
N ASN A 61 -4.03 -31.80 1.02
CA ASN A 61 -3.45 -33.02 1.52
C ASN A 61 -1.91 -32.92 1.45
N PRO A 62 -1.16 -33.19 2.53
CA PRO A 62 -1.61 -33.53 3.89
C PRO A 62 -2.26 -32.36 4.63
N GLN A 63 -3.11 -32.64 5.63
CA GLN A 63 -3.79 -31.61 6.42
C GLN A 63 -2.80 -30.63 7.07
N GLY A 64 -1.71 -31.15 7.64
CA GLY A 64 -0.80 -30.39 8.51
C GLY A 64 -0.64 -31.07 9.87
N PHE A 65 0.31 -30.60 10.66
CA PHE A 65 0.35 -30.87 12.09
C PHE A 65 -0.71 -30.03 12.82
N THR A 66 -0.90 -30.29 14.12
CA THR A 66 -1.86 -29.53 14.94
C THR A 66 -1.53 -28.04 14.88
N ASP A 67 -2.52 -27.23 14.52
CA ASP A 67 -2.40 -25.76 14.35
C ASP A 67 -1.35 -25.29 13.33
N GLU A 68 -1.00 -26.15 12.35
CA GLU A 68 -0.07 -25.85 11.26
C GLU A 68 -0.58 -26.42 9.92
N THR A 69 -1.80 -26.04 9.52
CA THR A 69 -2.54 -26.65 8.41
C THR A 69 -2.48 -25.86 7.10
N TYR A 70 -2.84 -26.49 5.96
CA TYR A 70 -2.85 -25.78 4.66
C TYR A 70 -3.81 -24.58 4.61
N ALA A 71 -4.74 -24.46 5.56
CA ALA A 71 -5.65 -23.32 5.66
C ALA A 71 -4.92 -22.03 6.04
N GLU A 72 -3.78 -22.14 6.73
CA GLU A 72 -2.98 -21.02 7.20
C GLU A 72 -2.24 -20.31 6.07
N LEU A 73 -2.09 -20.95 4.91
CA LEU A 73 -1.43 -20.36 3.74
C LEU A 73 -2.06 -19.05 3.23
N PHE A 74 -3.29 -18.73 3.67
CA PHE A 74 -4.09 -17.62 3.15
C PHE A 74 -4.65 -16.71 4.25
N ASP A 75 -4.11 -16.78 5.47
CA ASP A 75 -4.60 -15.97 6.60
C ASP A 75 -3.87 -14.62 6.75
N GLY A 76 -2.87 -14.37 5.92
CA GLY A 76 -2.10 -13.13 5.85
C GLY A 76 -1.04 -12.99 6.96
N LYS A 77 -0.81 -14.01 7.78
CA LYS A 77 0.14 -13.97 8.90
C LYS A 77 1.53 -14.43 8.46
N LYS A 78 2.35 -13.48 8.02
CA LYS A 78 3.67 -13.74 7.42
C LYS A 78 4.86 -13.02 8.06
N THR A 79 4.67 -12.39 9.23
CA THR A 79 5.71 -11.62 9.95
C THR A 79 6.09 -12.28 11.27
N GLU A 80 7.28 -12.03 11.81
CA GLU A 80 7.79 -12.65 13.05
C GLU A 80 6.80 -12.58 14.24
N ASP A 81 6.16 -11.43 14.45
CA ASP A 81 5.19 -11.21 15.55
C ASP A 81 3.75 -11.66 15.25
N ASN A 82 3.47 -12.09 14.02
CA ASN A 82 2.14 -12.50 13.55
C ASN A 82 2.29 -13.49 12.39
N PHE A 83 2.48 -14.77 12.74
CA PHE A 83 2.85 -15.85 11.81
C PHE A 83 1.98 -17.11 11.98
N SER A 84 1.67 -17.77 10.87
CA SER A 84 1.08 -19.11 10.78
C SER A 84 1.84 -19.91 9.70
N LYS A 85 1.65 -21.24 9.62
CA LYS A 85 2.32 -22.05 8.60
C LYS A 85 1.61 -23.35 8.29
N TRP A 86 1.68 -23.76 7.04
CA TRP A 86 1.45 -25.16 6.70
C TRP A 86 2.72 -25.98 6.91
N CYS A 87 2.68 -26.90 7.87
CA CYS A 87 3.78 -27.82 8.16
C CYS A 87 3.27 -29.25 8.21
N CYS A 88 3.85 -30.15 7.42
CA CYS A 88 3.35 -31.52 7.33
C CYS A 88 4.42 -32.54 6.94
N LYS A 89 4.16 -33.82 7.23
CA LYS A 89 5.02 -34.91 6.72
C LYS A 89 4.85 -35.04 5.20
N PHE A 90 5.95 -34.88 4.47
CA PHE A 90 5.99 -34.97 3.01
C PHE A 90 6.45 -36.36 2.57
N SER A 91 5.54 -37.16 2.00
CA SER A 91 5.85 -38.52 1.57
C SER A 91 6.22 -38.62 0.08
N SER A 92 5.54 -37.85 -0.77
CA SER A 92 5.73 -37.87 -2.23
C SER A 92 5.07 -36.69 -2.95
N SER A 93 3.98 -36.17 -2.39
CA SER A 93 3.32 -34.97 -2.90
C SER A 93 2.54 -34.27 -1.78
N ALA A 94 2.28 -32.98 -1.98
CA ALA A 94 1.35 -32.20 -1.19
C ALA A 94 0.55 -31.30 -2.14
N ASN A 95 -0.71 -31.01 -1.83
CA ASN A 95 -1.50 -30.09 -2.63
C ASN A 95 -2.50 -29.31 -1.79
N VAL A 96 -2.86 -28.13 -2.30
CA VAL A 96 -3.95 -27.31 -1.78
C VAL A 96 -4.79 -26.79 -2.94
N ILE A 97 -6.10 -26.89 -2.82
CA ILE A 97 -7.11 -26.32 -3.70
C ILE A 97 -7.71 -25.13 -2.99
N PHE A 98 -7.79 -23.98 -3.65
CA PHE A 98 -8.26 -22.73 -3.06
C PHE A 98 -9.09 -21.92 -4.06
N ALA A 99 -10.00 -21.10 -3.53
CA ALA A 99 -10.87 -20.21 -4.31
C ALA A 99 -10.48 -18.76 -4.12
N ALA A 100 -10.54 -17.99 -5.20
CA ALA A 100 -10.49 -16.54 -5.16
C ALA A 100 -11.89 -15.95 -4.91
N SER A 101 -11.96 -14.89 -4.11
CA SER A 101 -13.19 -14.11 -3.86
C SER A 101 -13.85 -13.58 -5.14
N LYS A 102 -13.06 -13.33 -6.18
CA LYS A 102 -13.49 -12.99 -7.54
C LYS A 102 -12.57 -13.67 -8.56
N ALA A 103 -13.13 -14.07 -9.70
CA ALA A 103 -12.36 -14.68 -10.77
C ALA A 103 -11.37 -13.64 -11.34
N GLY A 104 -10.17 -14.10 -11.70
CA GLY A 104 -9.19 -13.23 -12.32
C GLY A 104 -8.12 -14.00 -13.09
N VAL A 105 -7.40 -13.29 -13.94
CA VAL A 105 -6.27 -13.85 -14.68
C VAL A 105 -5.05 -13.89 -13.76
N PRO A 106 -4.44 -15.07 -13.52
CA PRO A 106 -3.25 -15.18 -12.70
C PRO A 106 -2.06 -14.55 -13.42
N VAL A 107 -1.35 -13.66 -12.73
CA VAL A 107 -0.18 -12.92 -13.27
C VAL A 107 1.11 -13.15 -12.46
N GLY A 108 0.99 -13.81 -11.30
CA GLY A 108 2.11 -14.20 -10.45
C GLY A 108 1.62 -14.72 -9.10
N TYR A 109 2.52 -15.12 -8.23
CA TYR A 109 2.25 -15.42 -6.82
C TYR A 109 3.50 -15.22 -5.96
N THR A 110 3.33 -15.18 -4.64
CA THR A 110 4.40 -15.04 -3.66
C THR A 110 4.35 -16.22 -2.70
N ILE A 111 5.50 -16.83 -2.40
CA ILE A 111 5.65 -17.87 -1.38
C ILE A 111 6.48 -17.32 -0.23
N THR A 112 5.98 -17.43 1.00
CA THR A 112 6.73 -17.06 2.21
C THR A 112 7.23 -18.31 2.95
N THR A 113 8.49 -18.32 3.34
CA THR A 113 9.11 -19.44 4.05
C THR A 113 8.66 -19.53 5.51
N GLY A 114 8.74 -20.74 6.08
CA GLY A 114 8.39 -21.04 7.47
C GLY A 114 9.27 -20.34 8.51
N ASN A 115 8.87 -20.39 9.80
CA ASN A 115 9.59 -19.76 10.91
C ASN A 115 10.81 -20.54 11.46
N ASP A 116 11.06 -21.77 11.00
CA ASP A 116 12.20 -22.59 11.43
C ASP A 116 12.96 -23.24 10.27
N ASN A 117 12.78 -22.73 9.04
CA ASN A 117 13.50 -23.17 7.84
C ASN A 117 15.02 -22.95 7.94
N PHE A 118 15.47 -21.91 8.65
CA PHE A 118 16.90 -21.67 8.87
C PHE A 118 17.55 -22.78 9.72
N THR A 119 16.86 -23.21 10.77
CA THR A 119 17.30 -24.27 11.69
C THR A 119 17.08 -25.67 11.12
N SER A 120 16.00 -25.85 10.34
CA SER A 120 15.58 -27.12 9.77
C SER A 120 15.53 -27.04 8.26
N LYS A 121 16.72 -27.08 7.65
CA LYS A 121 16.95 -26.86 6.21
C LYS A 121 16.26 -27.89 5.32
N GLY A 122 15.89 -27.47 4.11
CA GLY A 122 15.39 -28.34 3.04
C GLY A 122 13.87 -28.53 2.98
N ARG A 123 13.11 -27.94 3.90
CA ARG A 123 11.65 -28.13 4.00
C ARG A 123 10.83 -27.31 3.00
N ASN A 124 11.46 -26.41 2.24
CA ASN A 124 10.83 -25.62 1.21
C ASN A 124 10.39 -26.48 0.00
N PRO A 125 9.32 -26.11 -0.71
CA PRO A 125 9.02 -26.65 -2.03
C PRO A 125 10.20 -26.51 -3.00
N MET A 126 10.50 -27.56 -3.75
CA MET A 126 11.53 -27.58 -4.81
C MET A 126 10.90 -27.71 -6.20
N SER A 127 9.81 -28.46 -6.33
CA SER A 127 9.09 -28.60 -7.60
C SER A 127 7.58 -28.58 -7.35
N TRP A 128 6.83 -27.87 -8.19
CA TRP A 128 5.38 -27.75 -8.06
C TRP A 128 4.67 -27.34 -9.35
N LYS A 129 3.35 -27.51 -9.37
CA LYS A 129 2.45 -27.12 -10.45
C LYS A 129 1.31 -26.27 -9.91
N LEU A 130 0.96 -25.20 -10.63
CA LEU A 130 -0.20 -24.38 -10.38
C LEU A 130 -1.22 -24.60 -11.50
N TYR A 131 -2.46 -24.86 -11.13
CA TYR A 131 -3.57 -25.08 -12.05
C TYR A 131 -4.74 -24.15 -11.76
N GLY A 132 -5.59 -23.92 -12.75
CA GLY A 132 -6.82 -23.12 -12.64
C GLY A 132 -8.02 -23.76 -13.31
N ASN A 133 -9.22 -23.48 -12.78
CA ASN A 133 -10.49 -23.77 -13.42
C ASN A 133 -11.60 -22.78 -12.97
N ASN A 134 -12.79 -22.87 -13.57
CA ASN A 134 -13.95 -22.04 -13.23
C ASN A 134 -15.18 -22.84 -12.74
N VAL A 135 -15.02 -24.14 -12.54
CA VAL A 135 -16.12 -25.05 -12.20
C VAL A 135 -16.16 -25.32 -10.69
N GLY A 136 -15.00 -25.44 -10.04
CA GLY A 136 -14.87 -25.77 -8.62
C GLY A 136 -13.74 -26.76 -8.35
N LYS A 137 -13.67 -27.29 -7.13
CA LYS A 137 -12.62 -28.23 -6.69
C LYS A 137 -12.54 -29.52 -7.53
N ASP A 138 -13.67 -29.94 -8.10
CA ASP A 138 -13.81 -31.17 -8.90
C ASP A 138 -13.76 -30.90 -10.42
N GLY A 139 -13.44 -29.66 -10.82
CA GLY A 139 -13.35 -29.27 -12.22
C GLY A 139 -12.08 -29.75 -12.91
N GLU A 140 -12.15 -29.92 -14.23
CA GLU A 140 -10.98 -30.19 -15.08
C GLU A 140 -9.92 -29.09 -14.91
N TRP A 141 -8.72 -29.48 -14.49
CA TRP A 141 -7.64 -28.56 -14.16
C TRP A 141 -6.83 -28.18 -15.38
N THR A 142 -6.75 -26.88 -15.66
CA THR A 142 -5.84 -26.36 -16.69
C THR A 142 -4.53 -25.97 -16.03
N LEU A 143 -3.40 -26.51 -16.51
CA LEU A 143 -2.07 -26.13 -16.03
C LEU A 143 -1.80 -24.65 -16.35
N ILE A 144 -1.49 -23.88 -15.32
CA ILE A 144 -1.07 -22.47 -15.42
C ILE A 144 0.45 -22.39 -15.46
N GLN A 145 1.14 -23.09 -14.56
CA GLN A 145 2.59 -23.08 -14.47
C GLN A 145 3.12 -24.38 -13.87
N GLU A 146 4.30 -24.79 -14.32
CA GLU A 146 5.09 -25.86 -13.75
C GLU A 146 6.49 -25.31 -13.42
N VAL A 147 6.94 -25.54 -12.18
CA VAL A 147 8.26 -25.18 -11.69
C VAL A 147 8.97 -26.47 -11.28
N ASN A 148 10.17 -26.68 -11.82
CA ASN A 148 10.98 -27.86 -11.56
C ASN A 148 12.35 -27.43 -11.03
N ASN A 149 12.79 -28.02 -9.91
CA ASN A 149 14.09 -27.78 -9.29
C ASN A 149 14.36 -26.29 -9.01
N ASP A 150 13.43 -25.63 -8.31
CA ASP A 150 13.59 -24.25 -7.86
C ASP A 150 14.89 -24.09 -7.07
N THR A 151 15.58 -22.97 -7.32
CA THR A 151 16.78 -22.54 -6.58
C THR A 151 16.59 -21.19 -5.93
N LYS A 152 15.40 -20.59 -6.06
CA LYS A 152 15.07 -19.26 -5.58
C LYS A 152 14.72 -19.28 -4.09
N LEU A 153 13.93 -20.25 -3.63
CA LEU A 153 13.61 -20.42 -2.22
C LEU A 153 14.86 -20.82 -1.44
N GLN A 154 15.23 -19.99 -0.46
CA GLN A 154 16.33 -20.27 0.46
C GLN A 154 15.80 -20.73 1.82
N ASP A 155 16.61 -21.51 2.54
CA ASP A 155 16.35 -21.94 3.91
C ASP A 155 16.59 -20.80 4.92
N VAL A 156 15.73 -19.79 4.87
CA VAL A 156 15.70 -18.62 5.74
C VAL A 156 14.29 -18.46 6.30
N ASN A 157 14.14 -17.86 7.48
CA ASN A 157 12.83 -17.70 8.11
C ASN A 157 12.09 -16.47 7.54
N TYR A 158 10.75 -16.54 7.48
CA TYR A 158 9.86 -15.38 7.20
C TYR A 158 10.17 -14.61 5.90
N THR A 159 10.75 -15.25 4.90
CA THR A 159 11.21 -14.58 3.69
C THR A 159 10.28 -14.88 2.53
N SER A 160 9.79 -13.84 1.86
CA SER A 160 8.88 -13.94 0.73
C SER A 160 9.62 -13.92 -0.61
N TYR A 161 9.20 -14.80 -1.54
CA TYR A 161 9.77 -14.92 -2.87
C TYR A 161 8.67 -14.86 -3.92
N ASP A 162 8.82 -13.95 -4.89
CA ASP A 162 7.86 -13.77 -5.98
C ASP A 162 8.12 -14.72 -7.16
N PHE A 163 7.05 -15.20 -7.76
CA PHE A 163 7.06 -16.00 -8.98
C PHE A 163 6.08 -15.40 -10.00
N THR A 164 6.50 -15.29 -11.25
CA THR A 164 5.65 -14.82 -12.34
C THR A 164 4.94 -16.01 -12.99
N CYS A 165 3.64 -15.89 -13.24
CA CYS A 165 2.84 -16.92 -13.93
C CYS A 165 1.88 -16.26 -14.93
N GLY A 166 1.30 -17.02 -15.87
CA GLY A 166 0.39 -16.46 -16.87
C GLY A 166 -0.24 -17.49 -17.79
N GLY A 167 -1.47 -17.23 -18.24
CA GLY A 167 -2.21 -18.15 -19.13
C GLY A 167 -3.38 -17.52 -19.90
N GLY A 168 -3.52 -16.19 -19.91
CA GLY A 168 -4.57 -15.44 -20.63
C GLY A 168 -6.02 -15.73 -20.25
N LYS A 169 -6.28 -16.76 -19.44
CA LYS A 169 -7.60 -17.20 -19.01
C LYS A 169 -7.83 -16.81 -17.55
N SER A 170 -9.03 -16.32 -17.28
CA SER A 170 -9.49 -16.00 -15.93
C SER A 170 -9.92 -17.28 -15.23
N TYR A 171 -9.52 -17.46 -13.97
CA TYR A 171 -9.90 -18.59 -13.14
C TYR A 171 -10.44 -18.11 -11.79
N LYS A 172 -11.39 -18.86 -11.23
CA LYS A 172 -11.92 -18.64 -9.88
C LYS A 172 -11.35 -19.63 -8.87
N TYR A 173 -11.02 -20.83 -9.32
CA TYR A 173 -10.51 -21.92 -8.49
C TYR A 173 -9.12 -22.31 -8.94
N PHE A 174 -8.25 -22.60 -7.98
CA PHE A 174 -6.85 -22.90 -8.21
C PHE A 174 -6.44 -24.16 -7.45
N LYS A 175 -5.47 -24.89 -7.99
CA LYS A 175 -4.81 -26.02 -7.32
C LYS A 175 -3.30 -25.81 -7.38
N TRP A 176 -2.65 -25.82 -6.23
CA TRP A 176 -1.20 -25.82 -6.11
C TRP A 176 -0.73 -27.18 -5.62
N GLU A 177 0.13 -27.83 -6.41
CA GLU A 177 0.55 -29.21 -6.23
C GLU A 177 2.08 -29.28 -6.17
N ILE A 178 2.62 -29.60 -5.01
CA ILE A 178 4.05 -29.72 -4.72
C ILE A 178 4.45 -31.18 -4.90
N SER A 179 5.44 -31.42 -5.77
CA SER A 179 5.93 -32.75 -6.13
C SER A 179 7.32 -33.07 -5.56
N ALA A 180 8.07 -32.06 -5.10
CA ALA A 180 9.35 -32.25 -4.43
C ALA A 180 9.62 -31.13 -3.41
N ILE A 181 10.41 -31.45 -2.38
CA ILE A 181 11.05 -30.50 -1.45
C ILE A 181 12.57 -30.63 -1.53
N HIS A 182 13.30 -29.63 -1.08
CA HIS A 182 14.76 -29.57 -1.24
C HIS A 182 15.49 -30.73 -0.54
N SER A 183 15.07 -31.12 0.66
CA SER A 183 15.54 -32.34 1.35
C SER A 183 14.71 -32.68 2.60
N GLY A 184 14.74 -33.95 3.04
CA GLY A 184 14.05 -34.40 4.26
C GLY A 184 12.66 -34.97 4.00
N ASP A 185 11.85 -35.14 5.06
CA ASP A 185 10.50 -35.72 5.00
C ASP A 185 9.41 -34.80 5.56
N VAL A 186 9.68 -33.49 5.68
CA VAL A 186 8.76 -32.48 6.20
C VAL A 186 8.68 -31.31 5.22
N LEU A 187 7.48 -30.96 4.78
CA LEU A 187 7.18 -29.75 4.01
C LEU A 187 6.78 -28.63 4.96
N GLN A 188 7.27 -27.42 4.68
CA GLN A 188 6.91 -26.24 5.45
C GLN A 188 6.81 -24.98 4.58
N VAL A 189 5.67 -24.28 4.66
CA VAL A 189 5.38 -23.03 3.94
C VAL A 189 4.59 -22.11 4.87
N GLY A 190 4.98 -20.83 4.96
CA GLY A 190 4.26 -19.82 5.75
C GLY A 190 2.98 -19.37 5.05
N GLU A 191 3.12 -18.62 3.95
CA GLU A 191 2.01 -17.99 3.21
C GLU A 191 2.14 -18.24 1.70
N PHE A 192 1.01 -18.39 1.00
CA PHE A 192 0.92 -18.43 -0.46
C PHE A 192 -0.05 -17.35 -0.97
N GLU A 193 0.48 -16.30 -1.61
CA GLU A 193 -0.31 -15.16 -2.09
C GLU A 193 -0.40 -15.14 -3.61
N LEU A 194 -1.56 -15.46 -4.20
CA LEU A 194 -1.78 -15.45 -5.64
C LEU A 194 -2.16 -14.04 -6.14
N LYS A 195 -1.57 -13.60 -7.25
CA LYS A 195 -1.78 -12.27 -7.83
C LYS A 195 -2.74 -12.37 -9.02
N LEU A 196 -3.96 -11.84 -8.88
CA LEU A 196 -5.02 -11.90 -9.90
C LEU A 196 -5.38 -10.53 -10.47
N GLN A 197 -5.61 -10.48 -11.78
CA GLN A 197 -6.18 -9.33 -12.49
C GLN A 197 -7.67 -9.53 -12.77
N THR A 198 -8.55 -8.61 -12.35
CA THR A 198 -10.02 -8.82 -12.26
C THR A 198 -10.88 -7.93 -13.17
N CYS A 199 -10.33 -6.87 -13.75
CA CYS A 199 -11.06 -6.02 -14.71
C CYS A 199 -11.13 -6.69 -16.09
N THR A 200 -12.31 -6.71 -16.71
CA THR A 200 -12.55 -7.30 -18.04
C THR A 200 -11.97 -6.49 -19.18
N HIS A 201 -11.60 -5.23 -18.94
CA HIS A 201 -11.09 -4.27 -19.94
C HIS A 201 -12.03 -4.07 -21.13
N THR A 202 -13.33 -4.23 -20.89
CA THR A 202 -14.41 -4.10 -21.87
C THR A 202 -15.52 -3.24 -21.28
N ASN A 203 -15.97 -2.20 -21.99
CA ASN A 203 -17.11 -1.37 -21.65
C ASN A 203 -18.42 -2.19 -21.72
N ALA A 204 -19.50 -1.65 -21.15
CA ALA A 204 -20.80 -2.32 -21.09
C ALA A 204 -21.41 -2.64 -22.48
N ASP A 205 -20.96 -1.98 -23.54
CA ASP A 205 -21.35 -2.19 -24.93
C ASP A 205 -20.49 -3.24 -25.67
N GLY A 206 -19.51 -3.84 -24.99
CA GLY A 206 -18.59 -4.82 -25.56
C GLY A 206 -17.36 -4.22 -26.26
N SER A 207 -17.23 -2.88 -26.32
CA SER A 207 -16.04 -2.21 -26.83
C SER A 207 -14.87 -2.28 -25.83
N SER A 208 -13.63 -2.18 -26.30
CA SER A 208 -12.48 -2.17 -25.37
C SER A 208 -12.52 -0.93 -24.49
N ALA A 209 -12.39 -1.14 -23.18
CA ALA A 209 -12.17 -0.08 -22.21
C ALA A 209 -10.71 0.37 -22.16
N LEU A 210 -9.83 -0.23 -22.95
CA LEU A 210 -8.45 0.22 -23.07
C LEU A 210 -8.44 1.50 -23.90
N GLY A 211 -8.04 2.61 -23.29
CA GLY A 211 -7.84 3.88 -23.99
C GLY A 211 -6.67 3.79 -24.97
N ASN A 212 -6.12 4.94 -25.37
CA ASN A 212 -4.96 4.94 -26.28
C ASN A 212 -3.77 4.20 -25.65
N ALA A 213 -2.97 3.56 -26.52
CA ALA A 213 -1.72 2.94 -26.13
C ALA A 213 -0.85 3.99 -25.41
N ILE A 214 -0.45 3.69 -24.18
CA ILE A 214 0.43 4.54 -23.39
C ILE A 214 1.88 4.27 -23.83
N LYS A 215 2.27 3.00 -23.91
CA LYS A 215 3.62 2.58 -24.27
C LYS A 215 3.60 1.22 -24.96
N THR A 216 4.12 1.13 -26.17
CA THR A 216 4.37 -0.14 -26.84
C THR A 216 5.81 -0.57 -26.61
N VAL A 217 5.99 -1.78 -26.07
CA VAL A 217 7.26 -2.49 -25.95
C VAL A 217 7.23 -3.61 -26.98
N GLU A 218 8.19 -3.62 -27.90
CA GLU A 218 8.28 -4.68 -28.90
C GLU A 218 8.72 -6.01 -28.29
N THR A 219 8.36 -7.12 -28.95
CA THR A 219 8.83 -8.46 -28.54
C THR A 219 10.32 -8.55 -28.73
N THR A 220 11.03 -9.07 -27.72
CA THR A 220 12.49 -9.26 -27.70
C THR A 220 12.88 -10.73 -27.88
N CYS A 221 14.20 -10.99 -27.89
CA CYS A 221 14.77 -12.33 -28.03
C CYS A 221 14.65 -13.17 -26.74
N THR A 222 14.44 -12.50 -25.61
CA THR A 222 14.39 -13.07 -24.24
C THR A 222 13.10 -12.75 -23.50
N GLU A 223 12.33 -11.75 -23.95
CA GLU A 223 11.08 -11.29 -23.33
C GLU A 223 9.99 -11.01 -24.38
N LEU A 224 8.73 -11.35 -24.07
CA LEU A 224 7.60 -11.05 -24.95
C LEU A 224 7.26 -9.55 -24.90
N GLY A 225 6.95 -8.98 -26.07
CA GLY A 225 6.62 -7.56 -26.20
C GLY A 225 5.21 -7.33 -25.74
N TYR A 226 4.90 -6.12 -25.29
CA TYR A 226 3.57 -5.76 -24.85
C TYR A 226 3.27 -4.29 -25.11
N THR A 227 2.02 -3.99 -25.39
CA THR A 227 1.51 -2.62 -25.39
C THR A 227 0.75 -2.36 -24.11
N THR A 228 1.10 -1.27 -23.42
CA THR A 228 0.37 -0.80 -22.25
C THR A 228 -0.74 0.15 -22.66
N TYR A 229 -1.88 0.04 -22.00
CA TYR A 229 -3.05 0.89 -22.21
C TYR A 229 -3.56 1.37 -20.86
N LYS A 230 -4.19 2.55 -20.80
CA LYS A 230 -4.91 2.97 -19.59
C LYS A 230 -6.34 2.48 -19.72
N CYS A 231 -6.79 1.61 -18.81
CA CYS A 231 -8.18 1.18 -18.82
C CYS A 231 -9.06 2.34 -18.32
N SER A 232 -10.13 2.68 -19.06
CA SER A 232 -11.10 3.71 -18.70
C SER A 232 -12.02 3.29 -17.55
N ILE A 233 -12.12 1.98 -17.26
CA ILE A 233 -12.98 1.44 -16.20
C ILE A 233 -12.22 1.33 -14.87
N CYS A 234 -11.09 0.62 -14.86
CA CYS A 234 -10.35 0.37 -13.63
C CYS A 234 -9.15 1.29 -13.44
N HIS A 235 -8.88 2.19 -14.39
CA HIS A 235 -7.79 3.17 -14.39
C HIS A 235 -6.37 2.59 -14.27
N SER A 236 -6.25 1.26 -14.23
CA SER A 236 -4.99 0.52 -14.22
C SER A 236 -4.29 0.62 -15.57
N THR A 237 -2.96 0.46 -15.54
CA THR A 237 -2.18 0.27 -16.74
C THR A 237 -2.26 -1.21 -17.13
N VAL A 238 -2.63 -1.51 -18.38
CA VAL A 238 -2.91 -2.88 -18.83
C VAL A 238 -1.90 -3.25 -19.91
N LYS A 239 -1.05 -4.25 -19.63
CA LYS A 239 -0.11 -4.81 -20.61
C LYS A 239 -0.81 -5.85 -21.49
N LYS A 240 -0.87 -5.63 -22.80
CA LYS A 240 -1.31 -6.60 -23.79
C LYS A 240 -0.12 -7.08 -24.59
N TYR A 241 0.27 -8.34 -24.43
CA TYR A 241 1.42 -8.89 -25.14
C TYR A 241 1.18 -8.97 -26.65
N ASN A 242 2.19 -8.57 -27.42
CA ASN A 242 2.10 -8.30 -28.85
C ASN A 242 2.24 -9.60 -29.70
N THR A 243 2.81 -10.71 -29.18
CA THR A 243 2.98 -12.02 -29.84
C THR A 243 3.14 -13.22 -28.87
N ASP A 244 2.82 -14.47 -29.28
CA ASP A 244 2.97 -15.72 -28.48
C ASP A 244 4.37 -16.39 -28.58
N LYS A 245 5.28 -15.81 -29.36
CA LYS A 245 6.65 -16.34 -29.55
C LYS A 245 7.63 -15.20 -29.39
N LEU A 246 8.75 -15.48 -28.70
CA LEU A 246 9.93 -14.62 -28.73
C LEU A 246 10.37 -14.46 -30.18
N LYS A 247 10.79 -13.25 -30.55
CA LYS A 247 11.40 -13.05 -31.86
C LYS A 247 12.73 -13.79 -31.82
N LYS A 248 13.03 -14.61 -32.84
CA LYS A 248 14.35 -15.22 -32.96
C LYS A 248 15.40 -14.12 -32.93
N HIS A 249 16.59 -14.40 -32.40
CA HIS A 249 17.73 -13.50 -32.53
C HIS A 249 17.88 -13.15 -34.01
N THR A 250 17.48 -11.93 -34.33
CA THR A 250 17.75 -11.30 -35.62
C THR A 250 18.91 -10.40 -35.29
N LEU A 251 20.09 -10.91 -35.58
CA LEU A 251 21.34 -10.23 -35.28
C LEU A 251 21.65 -9.35 -36.48
N THR A 252 21.63 -8.04 -36.27
CA THR A 252 22.25 -7.13 -37.23
C THR A 252 23.75 -7.17 -36.96
N TYR A 253 24.49 -7.50 -38.02
CA TYR A 253 25.93 -7.31 -38.01
C TYR A 253 26.21 -5.81 -37.98
N HIS A 254 26.80 -5.34 -36.90
CA HIS A 254 27.30 -3.98 -36.82
C HIS A 254 28.78 -3.99 -37.12
N GLU A 255 29.09 -3.56 -38.34
CA GLU A 255 30.43 -3.27 -38.79
C GLU A 255 31.03 -2.18 -37.89
N ALA A 256 32.31 -2.31 -37.54
CA ALA A 256 32.97 -1.40 -36.60
C ALA A 256 32.82 0.08 -37.03
N LYS A 257 32.10 0.87 -36.23
CA LYS A 257 31.96 2.33 -36.37
C LYS A 257 31.97 3.00 -35.00
N ASP A 258 32.44 4.25 -34.96
CA ASP A 258 32.31 5.20 -33.84
C ASP A 258 32.77 4.78 -32.43
N GLY A 259 33.57 3.74 -32.23
CA GLY A 259 33.98 3.39 -30.85
C GLY A 259 33.96 1.92 -30.49
N VAL A 260 33.35 1.09 -31.34
CA VAL A 260 32.92 -0.25 -30.96
C VAL A 260 33.51 -1.30 -31.90
N LYS A 261 34.01 -2.40 -31.33
CA LYS A 261 34.42 -3.61 -32.07
C LYS A 261 33.21 -4.21 -32.79
N GLU A 262 33.48 -4.99 -33.83
CA GLU A 262 32.44 -5.75 -34.53
C GLU A 262 31.64 -6.58 -33.54
N HIS A 263 30.33 -6.48 -33.65
CA HIS A 263 29.41 -7.16 -32.76
C HIS A 263 28.10 -7.43 -33.47
N TRP A 264 27.39 -8.38 -32.90
CA TRP A 264 26.04 -8.71 -33.31
C TRP A 264 25.10 -8.10 -32.29
N LEU A 265 24.46 -7.02 -32.70
CA LEU A 265 23.37 -6.45 -31.92
C LEU A 265 22.15 -7.28 -32.23
N CYS A 266 21.54 -7.84 -31.19
CA CYS A 266 20.21 -8.36 -31.39
C CYS A 266 19.26 -7.17 -31.53
N ASP A 267 18.64 -7.00 -32.71
CA ASP A 267 17.68 -5.92 -33.01
C ASP A 267 16.43 -5.94 -32.13
N VAL A 268 16.38 -6.93 -31.26
CA VAL A 268 15.20 -7.40 -30.58
C VAL A 268 15.35 -7.21 -29.07
N CYS A 269 16.46 -7.67 -28.48
CA CYS A 269 16.76 -7.48 -27.05
C CYS A 269 17.88 -6.46 -26.78
N HIS A 270 18.47 -5.87 -27.83
CA HIS A 270 19.51 -4.84 -27.77
C HIS A 270 20.76 -5.23 -26.94
N LYS A 271 20.93 -6.52 -26.68
CA LYS A 271 22.14 -7.10 -26.12
C LYS A 271 23.14 -7.38 -27.22
N TYR A 272 24.41 -7.38 -26.83
CA TYR A 272 25.53 -7.54 -27.73
C TYR A 272 26.13 -8.94 -27.64
N PHE A 273 26.46 -9.50 -28.79
CA PHE A 273 27.04 -10.85 -28.91
C PHE A 273 28.33 -10.78 -29.72
N SER A 274 29.29 -11.66 -29.39
CA SER A 274 30.58 -11.76 -30.08
C SER A 274 30.57 -12.69 -31.30
N ASP A 275 29.43 -13.31 -31.61
CA ASP A 275 29.27 -14.28 -32.69
C ASP A 275 27.85 -14.25 -33.27
N THR A 276 27.72 -14.76 -34.51
CA THR A 276 26.47 -14.83 -35.27
C THR A 276 25.44 -15.80 -34.70
N ASP A 277 25.83 -16.69 -33.79
CA ASP A 277 24.96 -17.71 -33.22
C ASP A 277 24.40 -17.29 -31.84
N ALA A 278 24.74 -16.07 -31.38
CA ALA A 278 24.39 -15.53 -30.06
C ALA A 278 24.83 -16.43 -28.90
N THR A 279 25.94 -17.17 -29.06
CA THR A 279 26.41 -18.15 -28.07
C THR A 279 27.15 -17.52 -26.90
N GLN A 280 27.74 -16.33 -27.08
CA GLN A 280 28.44 -15.61 -26.03
C GLN A 280 27.97 -14.15 -25.94
N GLU A 281 27.24 -13.82 -24.86
CA GLU A 281 26.86 -12.45 -24.50
C GLU A 281 28.11 -11.68 -24.05
N VAL A 282 28.30 -10.48 -24.62
CA VAL A 282 29.42 -9.59 -24.29
C VAL A 282 28.87 -8.25 -23.79
N SER A 283 29.56 -7.62 -22.84
CA SER A 283 29.14 -6.32 -22.34
C SER A 283 29.56 -5.22 -23.31
N TYR A 284 28.80 -4.13 -23.38
CA TYR A 284 29.19 -2.96 -24.18
C TYR A 284 30.61 -2.46 -23.83
N ALA A 285 31.00 -2.54 -22.55
CA ALA A 285 32.35 -2.26 -22.06
C ALA A 285 33.44 -3.14 -22.70
N SER A 286 33.17 -4.42 -22.95
CA SER A 286 34.10 -5.34 -23.63
C SER A 286 34.14 -5.16 -25.16
N LEU A 287 33.13 -4.49 -25.71
CA LEU A 287 33.02 -4.11 -27.12
C LEU A 287 33.62 -2.74 -27.39
N LEU A 288 33.80 -1.92 -26.37
CA LEU A 288 34.48 -0.65 -26.48
C LEU A 288 35.94 -0.90 -26.86
N TYR A 289 36.38 -0.04 -27.76
CA TYR A 289 37.76 0.16 -28.10
C TYR A 289 38.67 0.26 -26.86
N PRO A 290 39.92 -0.26 -26.95
CA PRO A 290 40.86 -0.19 -25.85
C PRO A 290 40.95 1.24 -25.34
N ALA A 291 40.76 1.40 -24.03
CA ALA A 291 40.97 2.66 -23.35
C ALA A 291 42.46 2.75 -23.00
N TYR A 292 43.08 3.90 -23.30
CA TYR A 292 44.51 4.12 -23.13
C TYR A 292 44.79 5.59 -22.83
N ALA A 293 46.02 5.89 -22.43
CA ALA A 293 46.51 7.23 -22.22
C ALA A 293 47.67 7.56 -23.19
N VAL A 294 47.67 8.77 -23.73
CA VAL A 294 48.75 9.28 -24.60
C VAL A 294 49.40 10.47 -23.93
N PHE A 295 50.72 10.42 -23.79
CA PHE A 295 51.50 11.52 -23.21
C PHE A 295 52.16 12.35 -24.31
N GLU A 296 51.85 13.64 -24.36
CA GLU A 296 52.49 14.61 -25.25
C GLU A 296 53.59 15.38 -24.49
N GLY A 297 54.85 15.00 -24.70
CA GLY A 297 55.98 15.55 -23.94
C GLY A 297 56.26 17.04 -24.16
N SER A 298 55.87 17.62 -25.30
CA SER A 298 56.04 19.06 -25.60
C SER A 298 55.13 19.94 -24.73
N THR A 299 53.91 19.49 -24.46
CA THR A 299 52.92 20.20 -23.65
C THR A 299 52.88 19.70 -22.20
N GLY A 300 53.36 18.48 -21.95
CA GLY A 300 53.21 17.79 -20.66
C GLY A 300 51.77 17.31 -20.43
N THR A 301 51.02 17.04 -21.49
CA THR A 301 49.60 16.64 -21.40
C THR A 301 49.46 15.13 -21.47
N LEU A 302 48.78 14.54 -20.48
CA LEU A 302 48.35 13.13 -20.50
C LEU A 302 46.87 13.07 -20.88
N THR A 303 46.55 12.48 -22.02
CA THR A 303 45.16 12.40 -22.52
C THR A 303 44.63 10.98 -22.52
N PHE A 304 43.49 10.77 -21.85
CA PHE A 304 42.75 9.51 -21.80
C PHE A 304 41.74 9.45 -22.95
N LYS A 305 41.78 8.36 -23.72
CA LYS A 305 40.93 8.16 -24.90
C LYS A 305 40.50 6.70 -25.06
N CYS A 306 39.47 6.49 -25.86
CA CYS A 306 39.09 5.18 -26.40
C CYS A 306 39.15 5.24 -27.93
N SER A 307 39.83 4.29 -28.60
CA SER A 307 39.88 4.25 -30.08
C SER A 307 40.13 2.84 -30.65
N PRO A 308 39.79 2.57 -31.94
CA PRO A 308 39.70 1.21 -32.50
C PRO A 308 40.87 0.29 -32.20
N SER A 309 42.05 0.88 -32.18
CA SER A 309 43.29 0.24 -31.80
C SER A 309 44.08 1.18 -30.90
N LYS A 310 44.78 0.62 -29.91
CA LYS A 310 45.71 1.37 -29.08
C LYS A 310 46.92 1.78 -29.94
N PRO A 311 47.25 3.07 -30.07
CA PRO A 311 48.44 3.51 -30.80
C PRO A 311 49.74 2.95 -30.20
N GLU A 312 50.75 2.72 -31.03
CA GLU A 312 52.08 2.33 -30.56
C GLU A 312 52.67 3.44 -29.65
N GLY A 313 53.19 3.05 -28.48
CA GLY A 313 53.69 3.97 -27.47
C GLY A 313 52.62 4.58 -26.52
N ALA A 314 51.33 4.25 -26.69
CA ALA A 314 50.29 4.64 -25.73
C ALA A 314 50.31 3.74 -24.47
N TYR A 315 50.03 4.36 -23.33
CA TYR A 315 50.03 3.74 -22.01
C TYR A 315 48.70 3.03 -21.74
N ASP A 316 48.77 1.86 -21.10
CA ASP A 316 47.57 1.22 -20.55
C ASP A 316 47.10 1.97 -19.29
N LEU A 317 45.80 1.89 -18.99
CA LEU A 317 45.20 2.68 -17.91
C LEU A 317 45.74 2.36 -16.51
N ASN A 318 45.98 1.08 -16.20
CA ASN A 318 46.51 0.64 -14.90
C ASN A 318 48.00 0.30 -14.99
N HIS A 319 48.76 1.18 -15.64
CA HIS A 319 50.20 1.06 -15.78
C HIS A 319 50.92 2.01 -14.81
N ASP A 320 52.15 1.68 -14.44
CA ASP A 320 52.97 2.58 -13.61
C ASP A 320 53.48 3.77 -14.45
N TRP A 321 52.98 4.98 -14.16
CA TRP A 321 53.35 6.21 -14.87
C TRP A 321 54.57 6.91 -14.27
N TYR A 322 55.28 6.28 -13.31
CA TYR A 322 56.38 6.91 -12.57
C TYR A 322 57.45 7.54 -13.46
N ALA A 323 57.77 6.94 -14.61
CA ALA A 323 58.78 7.46 -15.54
C ALA A 323 58.40 8.81 -16.19
N ILE A 324 57.12 9.16 -16.22
CA ILE A 324 56.61 10.41 -16.83
C ILE A 324 55.90 11.33 -15.83
N SER A 325 55.63 10.89 -14.61
CA SER A 325 54.78 11.61 -13.64
C SER A 325 55.22 13.05 -13.38
N GLU A 326 56.51 13.31 -13.16
CA GLU A 326 57.03 14.66 -12.96
C GLU A 326 56.91 15.56 -14.20
N LYS A 327 56.74 14.98 -15.38
CA LYS A 327 56.59 15.74 -16.64
C LYS A 327 55.12 16.07 -16.95
N ILE A 328 54.16 15.44 -16.28
CA ILE A 328 52.73 15.68 -16.46
C ILE A 328 52.35 17.00 -15.78
N LYS A 329 51.81 17.93 -16.58
CA LYS A 329 51.31 19.25 -16.15
C LYS A 329 49.79 19.38 -16.26
N LYS A 330 49.21 18.63 -17.19
CA LYS A 330 47.79 18.66 -17.54
C LYS A 330 47.28 17.25 -17.81
N VAL A 331 46.08 16.94 -17.34
CA VAL A 331 45.33 15.73 -17.68
C VAL A 331 44.10 16.11 -18.48
N VAL A 332 43.79 15.33 -19.51
CA VAL A 332 42.58 15.50 -20.33
C VAL A 332 41.87 14.16 -20.45
N PHE A 333 40.59 14.13 -20.09
CA PHE A 333 39.69 13.04 -20.45
C PHE A 333 38.94 13.46 -21.71
N ASP A 334 39.23 12.81 -22.83
CA ASP A 334 38.56 13.06 -24.10
C ASP A 334 37.11 12.56 -24.02
N ALA A 335 36.17 13.18 -24.76
CA ALA A 335 34.77 12.76 -24.76
C ALA A 335 34.59 11.29 -25.16
N SER A 336 35.50 10.73 -25.97
CA SER A 336 35.53 9.28 -26.28
C SER A 336 35.70 8.39 -25.05
N PHE A 337 36.26 8.91 -23.96
CA PHE A 337 36.48 8.21 -22.71
C PHE A 337 35.22 8.10 -21.83
N ALA A 338 34.13 8.80 -22.16
CA ALA A 338 32.88 8.80 -21.38
C ALA A 338 32.31 7.40 -21.10
N ASN A 339 32.65 6.43 -21.96
CA ASN A 339 32.23 5.03 -21.85
C ASN A 339 33.31 4.10 -21.27
N ALA A 340 34.51 4.59 -20.99
CA ALA A 340 35.49 3.85 -20.23
C ALA A 340 34.91 3.58 -18.82
N ARG A 341 35.03 2.33 -18.36
CA ARG A 341 34.53 1.88 -17.06
C ARG A 341 35.66 1.19 -16.29
N PRO A 342 36.70 1.94 -15.88
CA PRO A 342 37.81 1.34 -15.16
C PRO A 342 37.32 0.71 -13.84
N THR A 343 37.91 -0.43 -13.49
CA THR A 343 37.62 -1.14 -12.24
C THR A 343 38.56 -0.75 -11.10
N SER A 344 39.64 -0.02 -11.43
CA SER A 344 40.68 0.44 -10.51
C SER A 344 41.28 1.74 -11.05
N CYS A 345 41.66 2.61 -10.12
CA CYS A 345 42.46 3.81 -10.33
C CYS A 345 43.71 3.82 -9.45
N PHE A 346 44.20 2.63 -9.09
CA PHE A 346 45.41 2.43 -8.31
C PHE A 346 46.61 3.17 -8.95
N MET A 347 47.22 4.08 -8.21
CA MET A 347 48.37 4.90 -8.62
C MET A 347 48.16 5.78 -9.85
N TRP A 348 46.92 5.99 -10.29
CA TRP A 348 46.66 7.04 -11.28
C TRP A 348 47.18 8.36 -10.72
N PHE A 349 47.80 9.19 -11.55
CA PHE A 349 48.39 10.49 -11.21
C PHE A 349 49.38 10.53 -10.02
N HIS A 350 49.81 9.37 -9.51
CA HIS A 350 50.78 9.31 -8.43
C HIS A 350 52.10 9.98 -8.83
N GLY A 351 52.62 10.86 -7.99
CA GLY A 351 53.88 11.56 -8.24
C GLY A 351 53.79 12.68 -9.28
N CYS A 352 52.61 13.01 -9.80
CA CYS A 352 52.43 14.09 -10.78
C CYS A 352 52.54 15.48 -10.14
N SER A 353 53.74 15.80 -9.64
CA SER A 353 54.00 16.97 -8.79
C SER A 353 53.79 18.31 -9.49
N ASN A 354 53.82 18.34 -10.82
CA ASN A 354 53.60 19.52 -11.66
C ASN A 354 52.17 19.60 -12.25
N LEU A 355 51.27 18.67 -11.89
CA LEU A 355 49.88 18.68 -12.36
C LEU A 355 49.12 19.87 -11.78
N THR A 356 48.53 20.68 -12.66
CA THR A 356 47.79 21.90 -12.27
C THR A 356 46.37 21.94 -12.83
N THR A 357 46.08 21.18 -13.89
CA THR A 357 44.79 21.25 -14.59
C THR A 357 44.33 19.85 -15.01
N ILE A 358 43.04 19.57 -14.78
CA ILE A 358 42.35 18.39 -15.30
C ILE A 358 41.13 18.89 -16.08
N GLU A 359 41.01 18.47 -17.34
CA GLU A 359 39.89 18.83 -18.23
C GLU A 359 39.10 17.58 -18.63
N GLY A 360 37.80 17.75 -18.86
CA GLY A 360 36.90 16.69 -19.30
C GLY A 360 36.57 15.64 -18.23
N ILE A 361 36.76 15.96 -16.95
CA ILE A 361 36.56 15.02 -15.83
C ILE A 361 35.12 14.48 -15.75
N GLU A 362 34.14 15.15 -16.36
CA GLU A 362 32.78 14.67 -16.59
C GLU A 362 32.69 13.43 -17.48
N TYR A 363 33.70 13.19 -18.32
CA TYR A 363 33.83 11.97 -19.13
C TYR A 363 34.53 10.83 -18.38
N PHE A 364 34.86 11.01 -17.10
CA PHE A 364 35.47 9.97 -16.29
C PHE A 364 34.43 9.29 -15.39
N ASN A 365 33.90 8.16 -15.85
CA ASN A 365 32.92 7.38 -15.08
C ASN A 365 33.63 6.41 -14.11
N THR A 366 33.42 6.62 -12.80
CA THR A 366 34.02 5.81 -11.73
C THR A 366 33.09 4.75 -11.13
N GLU A 367 31.93 4.47 -11.73
CA GLU A 367 30.89 3.62 -11.12
C GLU A 367 31.37 2.20 -10.77
N ASN A 368 32.34 1.67 -11.51
CA ASN A 368 32.91 0.32 -11.31
C ASN A 368 34.24 0.33 -10.54
N VAL A 369 34.75 1.50 -10.15
CA VAL A 369 36.05 1.60 -9.47
C VAL A 369 35.93 1.07 -8.05
N THR A 370 36.78 0.10 -7.72
CA THR A 370 36.86 -0.49 -6.36
C THR A 370 38.08 -0.03 -5.58
N ASN A 371 39.13 0.43 -6.27
CA ASN A 371 40.43 0.77 -5.68
C ASN A 371 40.88 2.16 -6.16
N MET A 372 41.03 3.10 -5.23
CA MET A 372 41.48 4.48 -5.47
C MET A 372 42.81 4.79 -4.75
N ARG A 373 43.59 3.77 -4.38
CA ARG A 373 44.84 3.99 -3.65
C ARG A 373 45.80 4.87 -4.47
N TYR A 374 46.39 5.84 -3.79
CA TYR A 374 47.39 6.77 -4.36
C TYR A 374 46.93 7.62 -5.57
N MET A 375 45.63 7.67 -5.89
CA MET A 375 45.11 8.26 -7.14
C MET A 375 45.47 9.74 -7.39
N PHE A 376 45.77 10.53 -6.35
CA PHE A 376 46.27 11.90 -6.49
C PHE A 376 47.49 12.12 -5.59
N ASN A 377 48.11 11.05 -5.11
CA ASN A 377 49.22 11.13 -4.18
C ASN A 377 50.39 11.90 -4.80
N LEU A 378 50.99 12.81 -4.02
CA LEU A 378 52.10 13.68 -4.44
C LEU A 378 51.79 14.66 -5.59
N CYS A 379 50.52 14.97 -5.86
CA CYS A 379 50.11 16.05 -6.78
C CYS A 379 50.30 17.44 -6.15
N LYS A 380 51.56 17.82 -5.89
CA LYS A 380 51.94 18.98 -5.08
C LYS A 380 51.45 20.33 -5.61
N SER A 381 51.25 20.47 -6.93
CA SER A 381 50.86 21.73 -7.58
C SER A 381 49.34 21.89 -7.79
N LEU A 382 48.55 20.86 -7.48
CA LEU A 382 47.10 20.87 -7.69
C LEU A 382 46.42 21.76 -6.63
N LYS A 383 45.74 22.83 -7.06
CA LYS A 383 45.08 23.81 -6.17
C LYS A 383 43.61 23.52 -5.94
N SER A 384 42.95 22.96 -6.95
CA SER A 384 41.52 22.64 -6.96
C SER A 384 41.29 21.37 -7.75
N LEU A 385 40.25 20.64 -7.39
CA LEU A 385 39.87 19.40 -8.04
C LEU A 385 38.34 19.29 -8.02
N ASP A 386 37.73 19.21 -9.20
CA ASP A 386 36.29 18.97 -9.32
C ASP A 386 36.03 17.45 -9.31
N LEU A 387 35.36 16.97 -8.28
CA LEU A 387 35.03 15.55 -8.08
C LEU A 387 33.53 15.29 -8.17
N THR A 388 32.76 16.26 -8.69
CA THR A 388 31.29 16.19 -8.64
C THR A 388 30.71 14.99 -9.40
N ASN A 389 31.38 14.49 -10.43
CA ASN A 389 30.92 13.33 -11.21
C ASN A 389 31.43 11.96 -10.68
N PHE A 390 32.19 11.94 -9.59
CA PHE A 390 32.70 10.68 -9.04
C PHE A 390 31.58 9.92 -8.33
N ASN A 391 31.37 8.67 -8.77
CA ASN A 391 30.63 7.66 -8.02
C ASN A 391 31.63 6.78 -7.25
N THR A 392 31.56 6.80 -5.91
CA THR A 392 32.46 6.00 -5.05
C THR A 392 31.76 4.87 -4.33
N GLU A 393 30.51 4.53 -4.67
CA GLU A 393 29.69 3.53 -3.98
C GLU A 393 30.34 2.13 -3.92
N ASN A 394 31.18 1.80 -4.89
CA ASN A 394 31.88 0.52 -4.98
C ASN A 394 33.34 0.55 -4.48
N VAL A 395 33.84 1.71 -4.06
CA VAL A 395 35.23 1.87 -3.60
C VAL A 395 35.40 1.24 -2.22
N THR A 396 36.44 0.43 -2.07
CA THR A 396 36.80 -0.25 -0.81
C THR A 396 38.11 0.26 -0.21
N ASP A 397 39.00 0.85 -1.03
CA ASP A 397 40.32 1.31 -0.59
C ASP A 397 40.65 2.72 -1.13
N MET A 398 40.89 3.66 -0.21
CA MET A 398 41.27 5.05 -0.45
C MET A 398 42.64 5.41 0.17
N TYR A 399 43.50 4.41 0.42
CA TYR A 399 44.84 4.60 1.00
C TYR A 399 45.62 5.67 0.24
N TYR A 400 46.09 6.70 0.96
CA TYR A 400 46.91 7.80 0.42
C TYR A 400 46.30 8.53 -0.79
N MET A 401 44.98 8.46 -1.00
CA MET A 401 44.33 8.98 -2.21
C MET A 401 44.74 10.42 -2.54
N PHE A 402 44.77 11.32 -1.55
CA PHE A 402 45.16 12.73 -1.71
C PHE A 402 46.46 13.11 -0.97
N ALA A 403 47.20 12.15 -0.41
CA ALA A 403 48.36 12.45 0.40
C ALA A 403 49.41 13.29 -0.34
N TYR A 404 50.01 14.25 0.35
CA TYR A 404 51.01 15.20 -0.12
C TYR A 404 50.53 16.14 -1.26
N CYS A 405 49.22 16.38 -1.40
CA CYS A 405 48.65 17.44 -2.23
C CYS A 405 48.83 18.82 -1.55
N LYS A 406 50.07 19.32 -1.51
CA LYS A 406 50.47 20.47 -0.68
C LYS A 406 49.80 21.80 -1.03
N SER A 407 49.26 21.96 -2.24
CA SER A 407 48.62 23.20 -2.71
C SER A 407 47.09 23.19 -2.68
N LEU A 408 46.48 22.05 -2.32
CA LEU A 408 45.03 21.86 -2.37
C LEU A 408 44.38 22.56 -1.17
N GLU A 409 43.56 23.59 -1.43
CA GLU A 409 42.99 24.42 -0.35
C GLU A 409 41.63 23.92 0.14
N SER A 410 40.84 23.33 -0.75
CA SER A 410 39.53 22.78 -0.42
C SER A 410 39.20 21.58 -1.29
N LEU A 411 38.40 20.66 -0.75
CA LEU A 411 37.86 19.51 -1.48
C LEU A 411 36.37 19.43 -1.31
N ASP A 412 35.67 19.19 -2.42
CA ASP A 412 34.24 18.89 -2.41
C ASP A 412 34.02 17.38 -2.61
N LEU A 413 33.73 16.70 -1.50
CA LEU A 413 33.45 15.26 -1.45
C LEU A 413 31.96 15.01 -1.18
N THR A 414 31.06 15.97 -1.43
CA THR A 414 29.63 15.81 -1.09
C THR A 414 28.95 14.65 -1.80
N ASN A 415 29.47 14.23 -2.96
CA ASN A 415 28.95 13.09 -3.73
C ASN A 415 29.60 11.76 -3.35
N PHE A 416 30.61 11.74 -2.48
CA PHE A 416 31.29 10.51 -2.08
C PHE A 416 30.39 9.68 -1.15
N ASN A 417 30.17 8.44 -1.55
CA ASN A 417 29.63 7.38 -0.71
C ASN A 417 30.79 6.47 -0.27
N THR A 418 31.08 6.44 1.02
CA THR A 418 32.23 5.68 1.57
C THR A 418 31.81 4.49 2.42
N ALA A 419 30.55 4.06 2.34
CA ALA A 419 30.00 2.98 3.16
C ALA A 419 30.72 1.62 3.03
N LYS A 420 31.43 1.37 1.91
CA LYS A 420 32.21 0.15 1.68
C LYS A 420 33.71 0.30 1.90
N VAL A 421 34.19 1.51 2.23
CA VAL A 421 35.62 1.78 2.36
C VAL A 421 36.14 1.22 3.69
N THR A 422 37.17 0.38 3.63
CA THR A 422 37.81 -0.23 4.81
C THR A 422 39.17 0.38 5.13
N ASN A 423 39.80 1.04 4.14
CA ASN A 423 41.13 1.63 4.28
C ASN A 423 41.15 3.08 3.82
N MET A 424 41.42 3.99 4.76
CA MET A 424 41.62 5.43 4.56
C MET A 424 42.95 5.91 5.15
N ALA A 425 43.90 5.00 5.45
CA ALA A 425 45.16 5.39 6.06
C ALA A 425 45.90 6.40 5.17
N GLY A 426 46.38 7.47 5.80
CA GLY A 426 46.95 8.69 5.22
C GLY A 426 46.20 9.31 4.04
N MET A 427 44.88 9.15 3.92
CA MET A 427 44.12 9.68 2.77
C MET A 427 44.44 11.16 2.45
N PHE A 428 44.62 12.00 3.47
CA PHE A 428 44.92 13.43 3.34
C PHE A 428 46.31 13.82 3.89
N GLN A 429 47.17 12.85 4.23
CA GLN A 429 48.45 13.10 4.91
C GLN A 429 49.26 14.23 4.24
N SER A 430 49.78 15.16 5.03
CA SER A 430 50.61 16.29 4.60
C SER A 430 49.99 17.20 3.53
N CYS A 431 48.67 17.34 3.51
CA CYS A 431 47.95 18.37 2.73
C CYS A 431 47.96 19.72 3.45
N TYR A 432 49.14 20.37 3.54
CA TYR A 432 49.34 21.57 4.36
C TYR A 432 48.40 22.74 4.06
N ALA A 433 47.97 22.92 2.80
CA ALA A 433 47.10 24.02 2.41
C ALA A 433 45.61 23.76 2.66
N LEU A 434 45.21 22.52 2.98
CA LEU A 434 43.82 22.12 3.04
C LEU A 434 43.11 22.75 4.24
N LYS A 435 42.13 23.61 3.96
CA LYS A 435 41.35 24.37 4.94
C LYS A 435 39.96 23.77 5.17
N THR A 436 39.34 23.25 4.12
CA THR A 436 37.95 22.78 4.18
C THR A 436 37.73 21.56 3.32
N ILE A 437 37.08 20.56 3.90
CA ILE A 437 36.62 19.36 3.20
C ILE A 437 35.10 19.34 3.34
N TYR A 438 34.40 19.39 2.22
CA TYR A 438 32.94 19.32 2.20
C TYR A 438 32.49 17.88 2.01
N ALA A 439 31.45 17.48 2.74
CA ALA A 439 30.88 16.14 2.63
C ALA A 439 29.37 16.17 2.87
N SER A 440 28.70 15.07 2.53
CA SER A 440 27.31 14.82 2.88
C SER A 440 27.22 13.68 3.89
N ASP A 441 26.00 13.34 4.33
CA ASP A 441 25.73 12.18 5.19
C ASP A 441 26.18 10.84 4.57
N LYS A 442 26.51 10.80 3.27
CA LYS A 442 27.00 9.60 2.57
C LYS A 442 28.48 9.32 2.83
N PHE A 443 29.24 10.31 3.33
CA PHE A 443 30.62 10.11 3.75
C PHE A 443 30.63 9.55 5.18
N VAL A 444 30.65 8.23 5.29
CA VAL A 444 30.67 7.48 6.55
C VAL A 444 31.97 6.69 6.69
N THR A 445 32.39 6.45 7.93
CA THR A 445 33.65 5.74 8.23
C THR A 445 33.44 4.48 9.06
N ASP A 446 32.20 4.00 9.17
CA ASP A 446 31.83 2.90 10.09
C ASP A 446 32.54 1.57 9.78
N GLN A 447 32.94 1.37 8.52
CA GLN A 447 33.66 0.17 8.07
C GLN A 447 35.18 0.35 7.99
N VAL A 448 35.70 1.52 8.33
CA VAL A 448 37.13 1.84 8.21
C VAL A 448 37.91 1.19 9.34
N THR A 449 38.74 0.21 9.01
CA THR A 449 39.63 -0.48 9.96
C THR A 449 41.06 0.07 9.93
N GLU A 450 41.50 0.58 8.78
CA GLU A 450 42.84 1.13 8.58
C GLU A 450 42.76 2.64 8.32
N SER A 451 43.28 3.44 9.24
CA SER A 451 43.13 4.91 9.19
C SER A 451 44.32 5.67 9.78
N THR A 452 45.45 4.99 9.98
CA THR A 452 46.65 5.58 10.55
C THR A 452 47.09 6.81 9.74
N CYS A 453 47.44 7.88 10.45
CA CYS A 453 47.94 9.14 9.88
C CYS A 453 47.02 9.80 8.82
N MET A 454 45.72 9.49 8.78
CA MET A 454 44.76 9.99 7.76
C MET A 454 44.85 11.51 7.55
N PHE A 455 44.95 12.29 8.63
CA PHE A 455 45.05 13.75 8.62
C PHE A 455 46.40 14.29 9.08
N SER A 456 47.41 13.44 9.26
CA SER A 456 48.71 13.87 9.77
C SER A 456 49.24 15.05 8.94
N ASP A 457 49.79 16.06 9.61
CA ASP A 457 50.33 17.28 8.99
C ASP A 457 49.32 18.18 8.24
N CYS A 458 48.01 18.03 8.45
CA CYS A 458 46.98 18.91 7.88
C CYS A 458 46.71 20.16 8.73
N HIS A 459 47.75 20.96 9.01
CA HIS A 459 47.72 22.03 10.01
C HIS A 459 46.69 23.14 9.80
N ASN A 460 46.16 23.31 8.58
CA ASN A 460 45.18 24.36 8.26
C ASN A 460 43.72 23.89 8.35
N LEU A 461 43.46 22.62 8.66
CA LEU A 461 42.12 22.16 8.99
C LEU A 461 41.66 22.78 10.31
N LYS A 462 40.36 23.10 10.40
CA LYS A 462 39.76 23.64 11.63
C LYS A 462 40.05 22.72 12.82
N ASP A 463 40.46 23.29 13.94
CA ASP A 463 40.70 22.57 15.21
C ASP A 463 41.67 21.38 15.13
N TYR A 464 42.59 21.40 14.16
CA TYR A 464 43.61 20.35 13.98
C TYR A 464 44.52 20.22 15.20
N THR A 465 44.74 18.97 15.62
CA THR A 465 45.83 18.60 16.54
C THR A 465 46.44 17.27 16.12
N SER A 466 47.71 17.04 16.44
CA SER A 466 48.40 15.77 16.12
C SER A 466 47.86 14.55 16.88
N SER A 467 46.93 14.75 17.82
CA SER A 467 46.22 13.68 18.52
C SER A 467 44.92 13.27 17.82
N LYS A 468 44.55 13.94 16.73
CA LYS A 468 43.27 13.80 16.03
C LYS A 468 43.50 13.50 14.55
N GLU A 469 44.17 12.40 14.25
CA GLU A 469 44.68 12.12 12.90
C GLU A 469 44.02 10.95 12.18
N ASP A 470 43.09 10.23 12.82
CA ASP A 470 42.43 9.05 12.23
C ASP A 470 41.05 9.36 11.65
N HIS A 471 40.37 8.32 11.13
CA HIS A 471 39.08 8.42 10.47
C HIS A 471 37.95 8.93 11.38
N THR A 472 38.08 8.85 12.70
CA THR A 472 37.02 9.29 13.62
C THR A 472 36.76 10.80 13.53
N TYR A 473 37.70 11.55 12.97
CA TYR A 473 37.60 12.98 12.71
C TYR A 473 37.11 13.32 11.29
N ALA A 474 36.90 12.31 10.42
CA ALA A 474 36.37 12.48 9.07
C ALA A 474 34.82 12.54 9.07
N ASN A 475 34.26 13.52 9.77
CA ASN A 475 32.81 13.72 9.86
C ASN A 475 32.45 15.22 9.94
N CYS A 476 31.18 15.55 9.67
CA CYS A 476 30.66 16.92 9.69
C CYS A 476 30.12 17.36 11.06
N GLY A 477 30.25 16.53 12.09
CA GLY A 477 29.84 16.82 13.46
C GLY A 477 30.77 17.82 14.16
N PRO A 478 30.47 18.18 15.42
CA PRO A 478 31.22 19.20 16.17
C PRO A 478 32.67 18.81 16.47
N THR A 479 33.00 17.52 16.38
CA THR A 479 34.36 17.02 16.63
C THR A 479 35.14 16.74 15.35
N GLY A 480 34.50 16.75 14.18
CA GLY A 480 35.10 16.38 12.91
C GLY A 480 35.61 17.56 12.09
N TYR A 481 36.50 17.28 11.15
CA TYR A 481 37.13 18.26 10.28
C TYR A 481 36.27 18.65 9.07
N PHE A 482 35.24 17.88 8.75
CA PHE A 482 34.44 18.13 7.54
C PHE A 482 33.35 19.17 7.80
N THR A 483 32.83 19.72 6.72
CA THR A 483 31.72 20.68 6.73
C THR A 483 30.63 20.16 5.81
N TYR A 484 29.37 20.24 6.22
CA TYR A 484 28.27 19.89 5.32
C TYR A 484 28.30 20.77 4.07
N GLY A 485 28.04 20.16 2.91
CA GLY A 485 27.63 20.93 1.75
C GLY A 485 26.29 21.64 2.00
N ARG A 486 25.87 22.44 1.02
CA ARG A 486 24.64 23.22 1.07
C ARG A 486 23.82 23.05 -0.19
N GLY A 487 22.51 22.94 0.00
CA GLY A 487 21.55 23.01 -1.07
C GLY A 487 21.40 24.46 -1.55
N TYR A 488 21.19 24.64 -2.84
CA TYR A 488 20.93 25.94 -3.46
C TYR A 488 20.00 25.77 -4.65
N ALA A 489 19.40 26.87 -5.09
CA ALA A 489 18.62 26.93 -6.33
C ALA A 489 19.28 27.88 -7.32
N MET A 490 19.17 27.61 -8.62
CA MET A 490 19.69 28.47 -9.68
C MET A 490 18.66 28.54 -10.81
N PHE A 491 18.34 29.75 -11.24
CA PHE A 491 17.39 29.99 -12.32
C PHE A 491 18.14 30.23 -13.63
N ASP A 492 17.83 29.45 -14.65
CA ASP A 492 18.29 29.67 -16.01
C ASP A 492 17.19 30.34 -16.82
N ALA A 493 17.41 31.61 -17.18
CA ALA A 493 16.46 32.41 -17.94
C ALA A 493 16.29 31.97 -19.40
N ALA A 494 17.29 31.29 -19.99
CA ALA A 494 17.19 30.82 -21.38
C ALA A 494 16.26 29.62 -21.51
N THR A 495 16.26 28.75 -20.49
CA THR A 495 15.42 27.54 -20.44
C THR A 495 14.21 27.68 -19.52
N GLU A 496 14.10 28.81 -18.81
CA GLU A 496 13.03 29.08 -17.84
C GLU A 496 12.92 27.98 -16.76
N THR A 497 14.09 27.51 -16.31
CA THR A 497 14.24 26.36 -15.42
C THR A 497 14.84 26.77 -14.08
N LEU A 498 14.17 26.41 -12.99
CA LEU A 498 14.71 26.52 -11.63
C LEU A 498 15.32 25.17 -11.21
N THR A 499 16.65 25.12 -11.09
CA THR A 499 17.39 23.91 -10.73
C THR A 499 17.85 23.94 -9.29
N PHE A 500 17.54 22.90 -8.53
CA PHE A 500 17.98 22.66 -7.16
C PHE A 500 19.17 21.69 -7.17
N SER A 501 20.25 22.06 -6.50
CA SER A 501 21.50 21.26 -6.47
C SER A 501 22.19 21.38 -5.10
N TYR A 502 23.15 20.49 -4.84
CA TYR A 502 23.90 20.44 -3.59
C TYR A 502 25.40 20.37 -3.86
N LYS A 503 26.18 21.28 -3.26
CA LYS A 503 27.65 21.31 -3.35
C LYS A 503 28.26 21.83 -2.05
N GLY A 504 29.56 21.68 -1.88
CA GLY A 504 30.32 22.26 -0.78
C GLY A 504 30.15 23.78 -0.68
N PHE A 505 30.05 24.45 -1.83
CA PHE A 505 29.83 25.89 -1.91
C PHE A 505 28.70 26.25 -2.86
N LYS A 506 28.07 27.39 -2.58
CA LYS A 506 27.03 27.96 -3.44
C LYS A 506 27.71 28.70 -4.60
N PRO A 507 27.38 28.39 -5.86
CA PRO A 507 27.88 29.14 -7.02
C PRO A 507 27.50 30.62 -6.97
N GLU A 508 28.25 31.45 -7.70
CA GLU A 508 27.86 32.85 -7.93
C GLU A 508 26.51 32.90 -8.66
N GLY A 509 25.64 33.84 -8.29
CA GLY A 509 24.29 33.96 -8.86
C GLY A 509 23.22 33.03 -8.28
N ALA A 510 23.60 31.91 -7.65
CA ALA A 510 22.63 30.97 -7.04
C ALA A 510 21.96 31.55 -5.77
N TYR A 511 20.74 31.08 -5.50
CA TYR A 511 19.90 31.43 -4.36
C TYR A 511 20.07 30.42 -3.21
N ASP A 512 20.15 30.90 -1.98
CA ASP A 512 20.04 30.07 -0.79
C ASP A 512 18.60 29.57 -0.61
N LEU A 513 18.44 28.40 0.01
CA LEU A 513 17.13 27.87 0.43
C LEU A 513 16.62 28.68 1.65
N ASN A 514 15.30 28.82 1.78
CA ASN A 514 14.68 29.44 2.96
C ASN A 514 14.59 28.48 4.15
N GLU A 515 14.47 29.09 5.33
CA GLU A 515 14.21 28.42 6.60
C GLU A 515 12.98 29.03 7.27
N GLY A 516 12.25 28.23 8.03
CA GLY A 516 11.02 28.65 8.69
C GLY A 516 9.96 29.19 7.72
N ASP A 517 9.27 30.26 8.13
CA ASP A 517 8.17 30.91 7.42
C ASP A 517 8.65 31.98 6.41
N ASN A 518 9.96 32.09 6.16
CA ASN A 518 10.49 33.05 5.20
C ASN A 518 10.16 32.63 3.76
N ALA A 519 9.76 33.59 2.92
CA ALA A 519 9.70 33.38 1.48
C ALA A 519 11.10 33.05 0.89
N PRO A 520 11.20 32.18 -0.13
CA PRO A 520 12.48 31.82 -0.73
C PRO A 520 13.16 33.00 -1.41
N ALA A 521 14.49 32.97 -1.47
CA ALA A 521 15.31 34.09 -1.94
C ALA A 521 15.05 34.45 -3.41
N TRP A 522 14.63 33.47 -4.22
CA TRP A 522 14.32 33.68 -5.63
C TRP A 522 13.01 34.46 -5.84
N ILE A 523 12.04 34.31 -4.92
CA ILE A 523 10.80 35.13 -4.91
C ILE A 523 11.08 36.51 -4.33
N ARG A 524 11.83 36.59 -3.22
CA ARG A 524 12.10 37.87 -2.55
C ARG A 524 12.88 38.86 -3.41
N LYS A 525 13.73 38.37 -4.31
CA LYS A 525 14.55 39.22 -5.20
C LYS A 525 13.74 39.78 -6.38
N ASP A 526 12.85 38.99 -6.96
CA ASP A 526 11.89 39.45 -7.97
C ASP A 526 10.63 38.58 -7.92
N TRP A 527 9.53 39.17 -7.47
CA TRP A 527 8.25 38.47 -7.35
C TRP A 527 7.68 38.01 -8.71
N ARG A 528 8.12 38.63 -9.81
CA ARG A 528 7.74 38.25 -11.19
C ARG A 528 8.46 37.00 -11.68
N MET A 529 9.48 36.53 -10.96
CA MET A 529 10.24 35.36 -11.37
C MET A 529 9.36 34.10 -11.48
N ASN A 530 8.29 34.01 -10.68
CA ASN A 530 7.36 32.87 -10.71
C ASN A 530 6.59 32.77 -12.05
N ASP A 531 6.37 33.88 -12.75
CA ASP A 531 5.77 33.87 -14.10
C ASP A 531 6.72 33.27 -15.14
N HIS A 532 8.01 33.24 -14.86
CA HIS A 532 9.07 32.73 -15.73
C HIS A 532 9.50 31.30 -15.40
N ILE A 533 9.03 30.68 -14.32
CA ILE A 533 9.36 29.28 -14.02
C ILE A 533 8.41 28.37 -14.81
N LYS A 534 8.94 27.66 -15.81
CA LYS A 534 8.22 26.63 -16.57
C LYS A 534 8.62 25.21 -16.18
N ASN A 535 9.87 25.04 -15.78
CA ASN A 535 10.44 23.76 -15.38
C ASN A 535 11.12 23.89 -14.02
N VAL A 536 11.00 22.83 -13.21
CA VAL A 536 11.77 22.65 -11.99
C VAL A 536 12.58 21.38 -12.12
N VAL A 537 13.86 21.44 -11.76
CA VAL A 537 14.76 20.28 -11.78
C VAL A 537 15.38 20.13 -10.40
N PHE A 538 15.22 18.97 -9.79
CA PHE A 538 15.97 18.56 -8.61
C PHE A 538 17.10 17.63 -9.05
N ASP A 539 18.31 18.18 -9.16
CA ASP A 539 19.50 17.43 -9.53
C ASP A 539 19.76 16.26 -8.56
N ALA A 540 20.40 15.19 -9.03
CA ALA A 540 20.68 14.01 -8.21
C ALA A 540 21.51 14.35 -6.95
N SER A 541 22.37 15.37 -7.01
CA SER A 541 23.10 15.87 -5.83
C SER A 541 22.16 16.38 -4.74
N PHE A 542 20.99 16.91 -5.09
CA PHE A 542 20.03 17.48 -4.15
C PHE A 542 19.45 16.45 -3.17
N ALA A 543 19.56 15.16 -3.46
CA ALA A 543 19.24 14.09 -2.51
C ALA A 543 20.07 14.18 -1.21
N ASN A 544 21.19 14.90 -1.22
CA ASN A 544 22.02 15.18 -0.04
C ASN A 544 21.56 16.43 0.73
N ALA A 545 20.68 17.26 0.17
CA ALA A 545 20.11 18.40 0.87
C ALA A 545 19.13 17.94 1.97
N ARG A 546 19.02 18.74 3.03
CA ARG A 546 18.11 18.51 4.16
C ARG A 546 17.36 19.81 4.48
N PRO A 547 16.52 20.31 3.56
CA PRO A 547 15.74 21.53 3.82
C PRO A 547 14.89 21.36 5.08
N THR A 548 14.75 22.45 5.83
CA THR A 548 13.88 22.52 7.01
C THR A 548 12.53 23.18 6.70
N SER A 549 12.44 23.88 5.56
CA SER A 549 11.22 24.50 5.04
C SER A 549 11.16 24.36 3.52
N CYS A 550 9.96 24.09 3.02
CA CYS A 550 9.61 24.21 1.60
C CYS A 550 8.58 25.34 1.38
N ASN A 551 8.43 26.24 2.36
CA ASN A 551 7.45 27.32 2.33
C ASN A 551 7.62 28.15 1.04
N MET A 552 6.52 28.34 0.31
CA MET A 552 6.43 29.14 -0.91
C MET A 552 7.39 28.75 -2.06
N TRP A 553 8.00 27.57 -2.08
CA TRP A 553 9.03 27.24 -3.09
C TRP A 553 8.57 27.46 -4.54
N PHE A 554 7.33 27.12 -4.86
CA PHE A 554 6.72 27.30 -6.19
C PHE A 554 5.48 28.19 -6.17
N TYR A 555 5.41 29.09 -5.19
CA TYR A 555 4.31 30.03 -5.04
C TYR A 555 4.04 30.79 -6.35
N ASN A 556 2.80 30.78 -6.82
CA ASN A 556 2.33 31.42 -8.04
C ASN A 556 3.09 31.06 -9.33
N CYS A 557 3.71 29.88 -9.39
CA CYS A 557 4.35 29.41 -10.63
C CYS A 557 3.29 28.94 -11.65
N ASN A 558 2.50 29.87 -12.17
CA ASN A 558 1.35 29.62 -13.05
C ASN A 558 1.71 28.86 -14.34
N ASN A 559 2.94 29.05 -14.83
CA ASN A 559 3.44 28.43 -16.05
C ASN A 559 4.22 27.13 -15.79
N LEU A 560 4.34 26.68 -14.53
CA LEU A 560 5.02 25.45 -14.17
C LEU A 560 4.27 24.26 -14.76
N ALA A 561 4.91 23.59 -15.72
CA ALA A 561 4.34 22.44 -16.42
C ALA A 561 5.07 21.13 -16.08
N LYS A 562 6.35 21.22 -15.66
CA LYS A 562 7.22 20.05 -15.48
C LYS A 562 8.07 20.17 -14.22
N ILE A 563 8.11 19.08 -13.46
CA ILE A 563 9.03 18.90 -12.33
C ILE A 563 9.78 17.59 -12.57
N GLU A 564 11.11 17.66 -12.61
CA GLU A 564 12.00 16.52 -12.78
C GLU A 564 12.81 16.26 -11.51
N GLY A 565 13.03 15.00 -11.19
CA GLY A 565 13.87 14.58 -10.06
C GLY A 565 13.26 14.87 -8.69
N ILE A 566 11.94 15.07 -8.57
CA ILE A 566 11.28 15.41 -7.30
C ILE A 566 11.56 14.36 -6.19
N GLU A 567 11.89 13.13 -6.54
CA GLU A 567 12.38 12.09 -5.64
C GLU A 567 13.70 12.42 -4.93
N ASN A 568 14.49 13.36 -5.46
CA ASN A 568 15.72 13.88 -4.85
C ASN A 568 15.43 14.95 -3.79
N LEU A 569 14.18 15.42 -3.65
CA LEU A 569 13.79 16.30 -2.55
C LEU A 569 13.58 15.49 -1.27
N ASN A 570 14.59 15.48 -0.39
CA ASN A 570 14.47 14.86 0.91
C ASN A 570 13.73 15.76 1.90
N THR A 571 12.50 15.39 2.27
CA THR A 571 11.64 16.17 3.17
C THR A 571 11.67 15.73 4.65
N VAL A 572 12.56 14.80 5.05
CA VAL A 572 12.58 14.20 6.41
C VAL A 572 12.73 15.22 7.55
N ASN A 573 13.28 16.41 7.25
CA ASN A 573 13.50 17.48 8.21
C ASN A 573 12.59 18.70 7.98
N VAL A 574 11.71 18.66 6.98
CA VAL A 574 10.81 19.77 6.66
C VAL A 574 9.73 19.88 7.73
N THR A 575 9.59 21.07 8.32
CA THR A 575 8.53 21.37 9.30
C THR A 575 7.43 22.25 8.75
N ASP A 576 7.68 22.94 7.64
CA ASP A 576 6.79 23.91 7.01
C ASP A 576 6.70 23.66 5.48
N MET A 577 5.50 23.37 5.01
CA MET A 577 5.16 23.21 3.58
C MET A 577 4.10 24.22 3.12
N ASN A 578 3.94 25.31 3.85
CA ASN A 578 2.97 26.36 3.55
C ASN A 578 3.14 26.87 2.11
N SER A 579 2.02 26.96 1.38
CA SER A 579 1.97 27.51 0.02
C SER A 579 2.98 26.93 -0.98
N MET A 580 3.51 25.72 -0.76
CA MET A 580 4.61 25.18 -1.56
C MET A 580 4.29 25.12 -3.07
N PHE A 581 3.06 24.76 -3.44
CA PHE A 581 2.55 24.74 -4.81
C PHE A 581 1.35 25.68 -5.01
N TRP A 582 1.20 26.68 -4.15
CA TRP A 582 0.09 27.63 -4.29
C TRP A 582 0.13 28.30 -5.67
N GLY A 583 -0.99 28.37 -6.38
CA GLY A 583 -1.09 28.99 -7.70
C GLY A 583 -0.34 28.27 -8.82
N CYS A 584 0.12 27.03 -8.64
CA CYS A 584 0.76 26.22 -9.69
C CYS A 584 -0.24 25.71 -10.73
N SER A 585 -0.91 26.64 -11.40
CA SER A 585 -2.08 26.37 -12.20
C SER A 585 -1.83 25.67 -13.54
N GLY A 586 -0.57 25.60 -13.96
CA GLY A 586 -0.13 24.82 -15.12
C GLY A 586 -0.04 23.31 -14.87
N LEU A 587 0.06 22.87 -13.60
CA LEU A 587 0.26 21.47 -13.26
C LEU A 587 -1.01 20.63 -13.47
N THR A 588 -0.88 19.53 -14.22
CA THR A 588 -1.97 18.56 -14.45
C THR A 588 -1.89 17.34 -13.55
N SER A 589 -0.69 17.00 -13.09
CA SER A 589 -0.41 15.86 -12.21
C SER A 589 0.76 16.13 -11.29
N LEU A 590 0.73 15.59 -10.08
CA LEU A 590 1.81 15.70 -9.11
C LEU A 590 1.93 14.42 -8.28
N ASP A 591 3.11 13.78 -8.32
CA ASP A 591 3.41 12.60 -7.51
C ASP A 591 4.33 12.96 -6.34
N LEU A 592 3.81 12.88 -5.12
CA LEU A 592 4.54 13.17 -3.89
C LEU A 592 4.78 11.91 -3.04
N SER A 593 4.75 10.72 -3.65
CA SER A 593 4.94 9.44 -2.95
C SER A 593 6.30 9.24 -2.28
N LYS A 594 7.27 10.14 -2.51
CA LYS A 594 8.59 10.13 -1.87
C LYS A 594 8.71 11.09 -0.71
N PHE A 595 7.68 11.88 -0.42
CA PHE A 595 7.71 12.84 0.68
C PHE A 595 7.54 12.11 2.01
N ASP A 596 8.44 12.39 2.94
CA ASP A 596 8.25 12.15 4.37
C ASP A 596 7.74 13.44 5.01
N THR A 597 6.51 13.42 5.51
CA THR A 597 5.88 14.59 6.14
C THR A 597 5.71 14.44 7.64
N GLN A 598 6.37 13.46 8.28
CA GLN A 598 6.18 13.16 9.69
C GLN A 598 6.46 14.35 10.61
N LYS A 599 7.36 15.27 10.22
CA LYS A 599 7.71 16.48 11.01
C LYS A 599 6.95 17.74 10.60
N VAL A 600 6.14 17.69 9.55
CA VAL A 600 5.44 18.86 9.03
C VAL A 600 4.34 19.29 10.00
N THR A 601 4.29 20.59 10.29
CA THR A 601 3.35 21.21 11.23
C THR A 601 2.37 22.16 10.55
N ASP A 602 2.73 22.74 9.40
CA ASP A 602 1.88 23.60 8.57
C ASP A 602 1.86 23.11 7.11
N MET A 603 0.64 22.88 6.59
CA MET A 603 0.36 22.53 5.19
C MET A 603 -0.67 23.50 4.57
N SER A 604 -0.83 24.69 5.15
CA SER A 604 -1.80 25.67 4.66
C SER A 604 -1.46 26.08 3.22
N TYR A 605 -2.49 26.26 2.39
CA TYR A 605 -2.39 26.68 0.99
C TYR A 605 -1.54 25.79 0.07
N MET A 606 -1.09 24.61 0.54
CA MET A 606 -0.06 23.82 -0.15
C MET A 606 -0.35 23.59 -1.64
N PHE A 607 -1.61 23.35 -2.01
CA PHE A 607 -2.05 23.16 -3.40
C PHE A 607 -3.10 24.18 -3.84
N SER A 608 -3.37 25.23 -3.06
CA SER A 608 -4.46 26.15 -3.42
C SER A 608 -4.20 26.84 -4.75
N GLY A 609 -5.24 27.03 -5.58
CA GLY A 609 -5.15 27.58 -6.93
C GLY A 609 -4.62 26.63 -8.01
N CYS A 610 -4.37 25.35 -7.72
CA CYS A 610 -3.96 24.34 -8.71
C CYS A 610 -5.14 23.85 -9.57
N TYR A 611 -5.82 24.75 -10.30
CA TYR A 611 -7.10 24.46 -10.94
C TYR A 611 -7.07 23.41 -12.07
N LYS A 612 -5.92 23.13 -12.68
CA LYS A 612 -5.75 22.06 -13.71
C LYS A 612 -5.31 20.72 -13.14
N LEU A 613 -5.03 20.63 -11.84
CA LEU A 613 -4.52 19.40 -11.23
C LEU A 613 -5.61 18.34 -11.22
N THR A 614 -5.39 17.23 -11.93
CA THR A 614 -6.33 16.10 -12.04
C THR A 614 -5.88 14.86 -11.27
N LEU A 615 -4.56 14.73 -11.04
CA LEU A 615 -3.95 13.59 -10.36
C LEU A 615 -2.98 14.10 -9.29
N LEU A 616 -3.26 13.75 -8.03
CA LEU A 616 -2.43 14.11 -6.89
C LEU A 616 -2.20 12.88 -6.01
N ASN A 617 -0.95 12.44 -5.89
CA ASN A 617 -0.60 11.29 -5.05
C ASN A 617 -0.14 11.73 -3.67
N LEU A 618 -0.96 11.43 -2.64
CA LEU A 618 -0.69 11.74 -1.23
C LEU A 618 -0.43 10.49 -0.37
N SER A 619 -0.16 9.34 -0.98
CA SER A 619 -0.14 8.02 -0.29
C SER A 619 0.88 7.86 0.84
N LYS A 620 1.90 8.71 0.92
CA LYS A 620 2.92 8.70 2.00
C LYS A 620 2.81 9.86 2.99
N PHE A 621 1.80 10.72 2.86
CA PHE A 621 1.60 11.79 3.83
C PHE A 621 1.25 11.22 5.21
N ASN A 622 2.02 11.65 6.20
CA ASN A 622 1.72 11.51 7.61
C ASN A 622 1.40 12.91 8.16
N THR A 623 0.14 13.14 8.52
CA THR A 623 -0.33 14.46 8.99
C THR A 623 -0.52 14.53 10.50
N GLN A 624 -0.04 13.56 11.27
CA GLN A 624 -0.33 13.47 12.72
C GLN A 624 0.15 14.69 13.52
N ASN A 625 1.18 15.40 13.04
CA ASN A 625 1.75 16.57 13.69
C ASN A 625 1.27 17.90 13.08
N VAL A 626 0.43 17.84 12.03
CA VAL A 626 -0.06 19.03 11.36
C VAL A 626 -1.09 19.74 12.24
N THR A 627 -0.91 21.06 12.39
CA THR A 627 -1.80 21.92 13.19
C THR A 627 -2.66 22.85 12.34
N SER A 628 -2.26 23.08 11.08
CA SER A 628 -2.95 23.96 10.14
C SER A 628 -3.03 23.32 8.74
N MET A 629 -4.24 23.23 8.20
CA MET A 629 -4.56 22.75 6.84
C MET A 629 -5.44 23.74 6.08
N ASN A 630 -5.33 25.03 6.43
CA ASN A 630 -6.16 26.05 5.86
C ASN A 630 -5.98 26.13 4.33
N GLU A 631 -7.06 26.15 3.58
CA GLU A 631 -7.07 26.26 2.12
C GLU A 631 -6.14 25.26 1.40
N MET A 632 -5.82 24.12 2.01
CA MET A 632 -4.82 23.19 1.47
C MET A 632 -5.11 22.79 0.02
N PHE A 633 -6.39 22.62 -0.34
CA PHE A 633 -6.84 22.24 -1.68
C PHE A 633 -7.74 23.30 -2.33
N SER A 634 -7.79 24.53 -1.82
CA SER A 634 -8.75 25.52 -2.33
C SER A 634 -8.53 25.79 -3.84
N GLY A 635 -9.59 25.80 -4.64
CA GLY A 635 -9.55 26.08 -6.07
C GLY A 635 -8.98 24.94 -6.92
N CYS A 636 -8.77 23.74 -6.36
CA CYS A 636 -8.37 22.55 -7.10
C CYS A 636 -9.54 21.96 -7.90
N SER A 637 -10.17 22.75 -8.78
CA SER A 637 -11.37 22.40 -9.54
C SER A 637 -11.19 21.25 -10.53
N GLY A 638 -9.94 20.91 -10.90
CA GLY A 638 -9.60 19.80 -11.79
C GLY A 638 -9.60 18.43 -11.10
N LEU A 639 -9.56 18.38 -9.76
CA LEU A 639 -9.57 17.11 -9.03
C LEU A 639 -10.98 16.52 -9.03
N THR A 640 -11.12 15.30 -9.58
CA THR A 640 -12.39 14.55 -9.55
C THR A 640 -12.51 13.62 -8.35
N SER A 641 -11.37 13.22 -7.80
CA SER A 641 -11.24 12.36 -6.62
C SER A 641 -10.02 12.75 -5.82
N LEU A 642 -10.06 12.55 -4.51
CA LEU A 642 -8.94 12.80 -3.61
C LEU A 642 -8.91 11.73 -2.53
N ASP A 643 -7.79 10.99 -2.44
CA ASP A 643 -7.56 9.99 -1.40
C ASP A 643 -6.94 10.65 -0.16
N LEU A 644 -7.70 10.67 0.93
CA LEU A 644 -7.31 11.22 2.23
C LEU A 644 -7.23 10.14 3.32
N SER A 645 -7.17 8.87 2.94
CA SER A 645 -7.21 7.74 3.89
C SER A 645 -6.08 7.79 4.93
N ASN A 646 -4.91 8.35 4.59
CA ASN A 646 -3.77 8.48 5.50
C ASN A 646 -3.80 9.74 6.38
N PHE A 647 -4.82 10.61 6.24
CA PHE A 647 -4.89 11.86 6.99
C PHE A 647 -5.34 11.60 8.43
N ASN A 648 -4.52 12.04 9.38
CA ASN A 648 -4.86 12.17 10.79
C ASN A 648 -4.97 13.67 11.13
N THR A 649 -6.17 14.12 11.49
CA THR A 649 -6.46 15.54 11.75
C THR A 649 -6.66 15.87 13.23
N GLN A 650 -6.33 14.96 14.15
CA GLN A 650 -6.60 15.13 15.60
C GLN A 650 -5.98 16.39 16.22
N ASN A 651 -4.85 16.87 15.66
CA ASN A 651 -4.11 18.04 16.14
C ASN A 651 -4.41 19.32 15.33
N VAL A 652 -5.21 19.23 14.28
CA VAL A 652 -5.53 20.36 13.40
C VAL A 652 -6.47 21.32 14.12
N THR A 653 -6.13 22.61 14.08
CA THR A 653 -6.93 23.70 14.68
C THR A 653 -7.53 24.63 13.62
N GLY A 654 -6.89 24.74 12.45
CA GLY A 654 -7.35 25.52 11.29
C GLY A 654 -7.66 24.64 10.08
N MET A 655 -8.89 24.75 9.57
CA MET A 655 -9.39 24.11 8.34
C MET A 655 -10.22 25.07 7.47
N TYR A 656 -10.03 26.40 7.60
CA TYR A 656 -10.80 27.34 6.77
C TYR A 656 -10.53 27.07 5.30
N GLY A 657 -11.58 27.10 4.48
CA GLY A 657 -11.46 26.97 3.02
C GLY A 657 -10.80 25.69 2.51
N MET A 658 -10.60 24.64 3.32
CA MET A 658 -9.73 23.50 2.98
C MET A 658 -10.04 22.89 1.60
N PHE A 659 -11.32 22.81 1.23
CA PHE A 659 -11.79 22.32 -0.07
C PHE A 659 -12.54 23.40 -0.88
N SER A 660 -12.48 24.67 -0.49
CA SER A 660 -13.21 25.77 -1.15
C SER A 660 -12.89 25.81 -2.66
N GLY A 661 -13.90 25.72 -3.53
CA GLY A 661 -13.75 25.78 -4.98
C GLY A 661 -13.32 24.46 -5.64
N CYS A 662 -13.32 23.34 -4.91
CA CYS A 662 -13.07 22.00 -5.47
C CYS A 662 -14.29 21.47 -6.26
N SER A 663 -14.74 22.22 -7.26
CA SER A 663 -15.98 21.97 -8.01
C SER A 663 -15.98 20.65 -8.81
N GLY A 664 -14.81 20.07 -9.08
CA GLY A 664 -14.66 18.80 -9.79
C GLY A 664 -14.89 17.56 -8.92
N LEU A 665 -14.77 17.67 -7.59
CA LEU A 665 -14.92 16.53 -6.69
C LEU A 665 -16.37 16.06 -6.68
N THR A 666 -16.60 14.79 -7.04
CA THR A 666 -17.95 14.18 -7.03
C THR A 666 -18.29 13.52 -5.70
N SER A 667 -17.26 13.12 -4.96
CA SER A 667 -17.36 12.50 -3.64
C SER A 667 -16.10 12.78 -2.84
N LEU A 668 -16.21 12.81 -1.52
CA LEU A 668 -15.09 13.01 -0.61
C LEU A 668 -15.25 12.15 0.63
N ASP A 669 -14.30 11.26 0.89
CA ASP A 669 -14.27 10.45 2.10
C ASP A 669 -13.54 11.21 3.22
N LEU A 670 -14.29 11.55 4.27
CA LEU A 670 -13.81 12.26 5.46
C LEU A 670 -13.92 11.40 6.72
N SER A 671 -14.04 10.07 6.56
CA SER A 671 -14.25 9.14 7.67
C SER A 671 -13.09 9.08 8.66
N ASN A 672 -11.88 9.54 8.30
CA ASN A 672 -10.72 9.60 9.20
C ASN A 672 -10.55 10.98 9.87
N PHE A 673 -11.40 11.96 9.57
CA PHE A 673 -11.26 13.30 10.12
C PHE A 673 -11.76 13.37 11.58
N ASN A 674 -10.93 13.95 12.45
CA ASN A 674 -11.26 14.30 13.83
C ASN A 674 -11.20 15.83 13.99
N THR A 675 -12.36 16.47 14.11
CA THR A 675 -12.46 17.94 14.13
C THR A 675 -12.60 18.54 15.54
N GLN A 676 -12.44 17.75 16.61
CA GLN A 676 -12.70 18.18 18.01
C GLN A 676 -11.86 19.40 18.48
N ASN A 677 -10.78 19.71 17.77
CA ASN A 677 -9.87 20.82 18.08
C ASN A 677 -9.95 21.99 17.08
N VAL A 678 -10.77 21.86 16.03
CA VAL A 678 -10.94 22.89 15.00
C VAL A 678 -11.73 24.07 15.58
N LYS A 679 -11.28 25.29 15.30
CA LYS A 679 -11.90 26.54 15.81
C LYS A 679 -12.71 27.31 14.76
N GLY A 680 -12.39 27.13 13.48
CA GLY A 680 -13.07 27.79 12.35
C GLY A 680 -13.17 26.86 11.15
N MET A 681 -14.34 26.89 10.49
CA MET A 681 -14.69 26.11 9.29
C MET A 681 -15.26 26.99 8.17
N THR A 682 -14.99 28.30 8.22
CA THR A 682 -15.40 29.27 7.21
C THR A 682 -14.99 28.77 5.81
N HIS A 683 -15.91 28.82 4.85
CA HIS A 683 -15.71 28.37 3.46
C HIS A 683 -15.24 26.91 3.27
N MET A 684 -15.29 26.02 4.27
CA MET A 684 -14.63 24.70 4.20
C MET A 684 -14.95 23.91 2.91
N PHE A 685 -16.20 23.98 2.43
CA PHE A 685 -16.68 23.38 1.18
C PHE A 685 -17.27 24.40 0.21
N TYR A 686 -16.99 25.70 0.37
CA TYR A 686 -17.54 26.75 -0.49
C TYR A 686 -17.39 26.40 -1.99
N ALA A 687 -18.42 26.57 -2.80
CA ALA A 687 -18.43 26.29 -4.24
C ALA A 687 -17.99 24.87 -4.66
N CYS A 688 -18.13 23.86 -3.78
CA CYS A 688 -17.94 22.44 -4.14
C CYS A 688 -19.14 21.87 -4.92
N SER A 689 -19.46 22.47 -6.06
CA SER A 689 -20.69 22.19 -6.81
C SER A 689 -20.81 20.76 -7.37
N GLY A 690 -19.70 20.02 -7.47
CA GLY A 690 -19.69 18.62 -7.92
C GLY A 690 -20.11 17.60 -6.86
N LEU A 691 -20.05 17.96 -5.57
CA LEU A 691 -20.41 17.05 -4.49
C LEU A 691 -21.93 16.88 -4.44
N THR A 692 -22.40 15.64 -4.47
CA THR A 692 -23.84 15.32 -4.35
C THR A 692 -24.25 14.98 -2.93
N SER A 693 -23.35 14.42 -2.13
CA SER A 693 -23.56 14.17 -0.71
C SER A 693 -22.27 14.30 0.09
N LEU A 694 -22.40 14.59 1.39
CA LEU A 694 -21.30 14.64 2.33
C LEU A 694 -21.61 13.80 3.57
N ASP A 695 -20.59 13.10 4.08
CA ASP A 695 -20.71 12.24 5.25
C ASP A 695 -19.84 12.77 6.39
N LEU A 696 -20.47 13.40 7.38
CA LEU A 696 -19.82 14.10 8.49
C LEU A 696 -20.20 13.56 9.89
N PRO A 697 -20.50 12.26 10.13
CA PRO A 697 -20.97 11.78 11.43
C PRO A 697 -19.89 11.85 12.52
N LYS A 698 -18.61 11.91 12.14
CA LYS A 698 -17.48 12.07 13.06
C LYS A 698 -17.08 13.53 13.30
N PHE A 699 -17.67 14.50 12.59
CA PHE A 699 -17.37 15.91 12.82
C PHE A 699 -17.90 16.31 14.18
N ASP A 700 -16.97 16.64 15.07
CA ASP A 700 -17.22 17.26 16.36
C ASP A 700 -16.93 18.75 16.25
N THR A 701 -17.98 19.56 16.32
CA THR A 701 -17.92 21.01 16.04
C THR A 701 -18.13 21.86 17.30
N GLN A 702 -18.05 21.26 18.50
CA GLN A 702 -18.31 21.95 19.78
C GLN A 702 -17.44 23.20 20.01
N LYS A 703 -16.23 23.23 19.45
CA LYS A 703 -15.28 24.35 19.57
C LYS A 703 -15.27 25.31 18.38
N VAL A 704 -16.08 25.05 17.35
CA VAL A 704 -16.11 25.89 16.15
C VAL A 704 -16.91 27.15 16.44
N THR A 705 -16.31 28.30 16.14
CA THR A 705 -16.89 29.63 16.40
C THR A 705 -17.29 30.38 15.14
N ASP A 706 -16.76 29.98 13.98
CA ASP A 706 -17.09 30.53 12.67
C ASP A 706 -17.32 29.41 11.66
N MET A 707 -18.49 29.45 11.00
CA MET A 707 -18.89 28.54 9.93
C MET A 707 -19.52 29.29 8.75
N SER A 708 -19.20 30.58 8.58
CA SER A 708 -19.75 31.39 7.49
C SER A 708 -19.43 30.77 6.14
N ASP A 709 -20.41 30.73 5.24
CA ASP A 709 -20.30 30.23 3.87
C ASP A 709 -19.77 28.78 3.75
N MET A 710 -19.82 27.97 4.82
CA MET A 710 -19.20 26.64 4.87
C MET A 710 -19.61 25.72 3.71
N PHE A 711 -20.87 25.77 3.29
CA PHE A 711 -21.41 25.01 2.15
C PHE A 711 -21.94 25.92 1.03
N SER A 712 -21.71 27.24 1.07
CA SER A 712 -22.31 28.14 0.08
C SER A 712 -21.89 27.74 -1.33
N ASP A 713 -22.81 27.86 -2.28
CA ASP A 713 -22.66 27.49 -3.70
C ASP A 713 -22.32 26.01 -3.96
N CYS A 714 -22.56 25.12 -2.99
CA CYS A 714 -22.58 23.67 -3.21
C CYS A 714 -23.88 23.23 -3.91
N SER A 715 -24.13 23.73 -5.11
CA SER A 715 -25.41 23.54 -5.82
C SER A 715 -25.77 22.09 -6.13
N GLY A 716 -24.79 21.17 -6.13
CA GLY A 716 -24.98 19.74 -6.31
C GLY A 716 -25.42 18.98 -5.06
N LEU A 717 -25.23 19.53 -3.85
CA LEU A 717 -25.49 18.81 -2.61
C LEU A 717 -26.99 18.57 -2.41
N THR A 718 -27.38 17.30 -2.33
CA THR A 718 -28.74 16.90 -1.99
C THR A 718 -28.88 16.53 -0.51
N THR A 719 -27.81 15.99 0.09
CA THR A 719 -27.82 15.41 1.44
C THR A 719 -26.50 15.63 2.16
N ILE A 720 -26.57 16.06 3.43
CA ILE A 720 -25.43 16.13 4.34
C ILE A 720 -25.75 15.26 5.57
N TYR A 721 -25.00 14.17 5.75
CA TYR A 721 -25.15 13.26 6.87
C TYR A 721 -24.35 13.72 8.08
N VAL A 722 -25.00 13.79 9.25
CA VAL A 722 -24.37 14.21 10.51
C VAL A 722 -24.77 13.29 11.67
N SER A 723 -24.10 13.48 12.81
CA SER A 723 -24.47 12.89 14.10
C SER A 723 -24.75 14.00 15.13
N ASN A 724 -25.05 13.61 16.38
CA ASN A 724 -25.20 14.55 17.50
C ASN A 724 -23.92 15.35 17.83
N LYS A 725 -22.76 14.97 17.27
CA LYS A 725 -21.49 15.68 17.48
C LYS A 725 -21.40 16.98 16.67
N PHE A 726 -22.18 17.10 15.60
CA PHE A 726 -22.27 18.34 14.84
C PHE A 726 -23.24 19.29 15.55
N VAL A 727 -22.68 20.29 16.24
CA VAL A 727 -23.41 21.32 16.98
C VAL A 727 -22.97 22.72 16.54
N THR A 728 -23.90 23.67 16.58
CA THR A 728 -23.63 25.08 16.25
C THR A 728 -23.75 26.03 17.43
N THR A 729 -23.84 25.50 18.66
CA THR A 729 -24.09 26.28 19.88
C THR A 729 -23.01 27.31 20.20
N SER A 730 -21.78 27.12 19.72
CA SER A 730 -20.63 28.01 19.94
C SER A 730 -20.37 28.95 18.75
N VAL A 731 -21.17 28.86 17.68
CA VAL A 731 -20.97 29.61 16.45
C VAL A 731 -21.46 31.05 16.64
N GLY A 732 -20.56 32.01 16.52
CA GLY A 732 -20.86 33.45 16.56
C GLY A 732 -21.03 34.07 15.17
N SER A 733 -20.34 33.51 14.17
CA SER A 733 -20.43 33.91 12.77
C SER A 733 -20.79 32.70 11.91
N GLY A 734 -21.92 32.73 11.24
CA GLY A 734 -22.39 31.59 10.43
C GLY A 734 -23.36 32.03 9.35
N ASP A 735 -23.10 33.21 8.79
CA ASP A 735 -23.92 33.80 7.74
C ASP A 735 -23.77 33.00 6.45
N SER A 736 -24.83 32.94 5.64
CA SER A 736 -24.83 32.37 4.29
C SER A 736 -24.31 30.93 4.16
N MET A 737 -24.19 30.17 5.25
CA MET A 737 -23.69 28.79 5.29
C MET A 737 -24.24 27.90 4.16
N PHE A 738 -25.52 28.03 3.81
CA PHE A 738 -26.21 27.23 2.79
C PHE A 738 -26.64 28.04 1.56
N SER A 739 -26.16 29.27 1.38
CA SER A 739 -26.51 30.07 0.20
C SER A 739 -26.20 29.30 -1.09
N GLY A 740 -27.08 29.32 -2.10
CA GLY A 740 -26.86 28.57 -3.36
C GLY A 740 -27.01 27.03 -3.29
N CYS A 741 -27.28 26.43 -2.13
CA CYS A 741 -27.51 24.98 -1.97
C CYS A 741 -28.91 24.54 -2.42
N THR A 742 -29.30 24.84 -3.66
CA THR A 742 -30.69 24.76 -4.13
C THR A 742 -31.31 23.36 -4.15
N LEU A 743 -30.50 22.30 -4.12
CA LEU A 743 -30.95 20.90 -4.13
C LEU A 743 -31.01 20.26 -2.73
N LEU A 744 -30.58 20.97 -1.70
CA LEU A 744 -30.45 20.42 -0.36
C LEU A 744 -31.83 20.17 0.27
N LYS A 745 -32.02 18.97 0.82
CA LYS A 745 -33.28 18.55 1.43
C LYS A 745 -33.03 17.87 2.78
N GLY A 746 -33.45 18.54 3.85
CA GLY A 746 -33.43 18.00 5.21
C GLY A 746 -34.84 17.86 5.76
N ALA A 747 -35.03 18.27 7.02
CA ALA A 747 -36.36 18.43 7.62
C ALA A 747 -37.18 19.52 6.91
N THR A 748 -36.49 20.46 6.26
CA THR A 748 -37.09 21.48 5.40
C THR A 748 -36.47 21.44 3.99
N VAL A 749 -37.21 21.94 3.00
CA VAL A 749 -36.71 22.14 1.64
C VAL A 749 -35.92 23.45 1.60
N TYR A 750 -34.90 23.53 0.76
CA TYR A 750 -34.11 24.74 0.55
C TYR A 750 -34.98 26.01 0.42
N ASP A 751 -34.55 27.07 1.09
CA ASP A 751 -35.20 28.39 1.12
C ASP A 751 -34.11 29.46 1.19
N ALA A 752 -34.13 30.39 0.22
CA ALA A 752 -33.11 31.42 0.09
C ALA A 752 -33.09 32.42 1.26
N SER A 753 -34.13 32.47 2.10
CA SER A 753 -34.14 33.30 3.31
C SER A 753 -33.64 32.58 4.57
N LYS A 754 -33.19 31.32 4.44
CA LYS A 754 -32.86 30.43 5.57
C LYS A 754 -31.46 29.83 5.45
N THR A 755 -30.48 30.67 5.13
CA THR A 755 -29.15 30.23 4.70
C THR A 755 -28.11 30.19 5.81
N ASP A 756 -28.39 30.70 7.00
CA ASP A 756 -27.43 30.75 8.10
C ASP A 756 -27.25 29.39 8.83
N HIS A 757 -26.28 29.35 9.73
CA HIS A 757 -25.94 28.19 10.55
C HIS A 757 -27.05 27.67 11.47
N THR A 758 -28.14 28.41 11.71
CA THR A 758 -29.25 27.92 12.55
C THR A 758 -29.99 26.77 11.86
N TYR A 759 -29.88 26.66 10.54
CA TYR A 759 -30.41 25.55 9.73
C TYR A 759 -29.42 24.37 9.59
N ALA A 760 -28.26 24.42 10.24
CA ALA A 760 -27.28 23.33 10.31
C ALA A 760 -27.67 22.27 11.34
N ASN A 761 -28.87 21.72 11.20
CA ASN A 761 -29.41 20.71 12.09
C ASN A 761 -30.37 19.79 11.32
N TYR A 762 -30.63 18.59 11.85
CA TYR A 762 -31.51 17.61 11.21
C TYR A 762 -32.96 17.63 11.72
N LYS A 763 -33.29 18.50 12.69
CA LYS A 763 -34.63 18.60 13.30
C LYS A 763 -35.57 19.50 12.50
N THR A 764 -35.07 20.66 12.11
CA THR A 764 -35.80 21.70 11.36
C THR A 764 -35.03 22.21 10.16
N GLY A 765 -33.73 21.91 10.10
CA GLY A 765 -32.81 22.40 9.08
C GLY A 765 -32.55 21.43 7.94
N TYR A 766 -31.37 21.58 7.34
CA TYR A 766 -30.99 20.94 6.10
C TYR A 766 -30.18 19.64 6.26
N PHE A 767 -29.72 19.33 7.46
CA PHE A 767 -28.95 18.11 7.67
C PHE A 767 -29.85 16.89 7.77
N THR A 768 -29.23 15.73 7.57
CA THR A 768 -29.84 14.43 7.72
C THR A 768 -29.07 13.65 8.78
N LYS A 769 -29.76 13.10 9.78
CA LYS A 769 -29.11 12.25 10.76
C LYS A 769 -28.90 10.86 10.19
N LEU A 770 -27.68 10.33 10.28
CA LEU A 770 -27.41 8.95 9.90
C LEU A 770 -27.92 8.00 11.00
N VAL A 771 -28.98 7.23 10.72
CA VAL A 771 -29.67 6.38 11.72
C VAL A 771 -29.47 4.88 11.49
N GLY A 772 -28.86 4.49 10.38
CA GLY A 772 -28.56 3.08 10.10
C GLY A 772 -28.02 2.85 8.69
N LYS A 773 -27.90 1.57 8.33
CA LYS A 773 -27.57 1.10 6.99
C LYS A 773 -28.40 -0.14 6.63
N ASN A 774 -28.60 -0.33 5.33
CA ASN A 774 -29.24 -1.49 4.74
C ASN A 774 -28.35 -2.02 3.61
N GLY A 775 -27.54 -3.03 3.93
CA GLY A 775 -26.34 -3.34 3.15
C GLY A 775 -25.37 -2.17 3.20
N ASN A 776 -24.99 -1.65 2.03
CA ASN A 776 -24.14 -0.47 1.89
C ASN A 776 -24.93 0.84 1.81
N ASP A 777 -26.27 0.78 1.73
CA ASP A 777 -27.11 1.96 1.60
C ASP A 777 -27.27 2.65 2.96
N LYS A 778 -26.96 3.95 3.02
CA LYS A 778 -27.13 4.77 4.22
C LYS A 778 -28.60 5.11 4.45
N ILE A 779 -29.04 5.03 5.70
CA ILE A 779 -30.39 5.42 6.10
C ILE A 779 -30.32 6.75 6.82
N GLY A 780 -30.86 7.77 6.17
CA GLY A 780 -31.00 9.11 6.71
C GLY A 780 -32.38 9.37 7.29
N ALA A 781 -32.45 10.06 8.42
CA ALA A 781 -33.69 10.51 9.02
C ALA A 781 -33.62 11.98 9.45
N VAL A 782 -34.77 12.65 9.43
CA VAL A 782 -34.91 14.08 9.75
C VAL A 782 -36.13 14.31 10.66
N GLY A 783 -36.21 15.47 11.29
CA GLY A 783 -37.31 15.85 12.19
C GLY A 783 -37.00 15.67 13.67
N GLU A 784 -37.83 16.28 14.53
CA GLU A 784 -37.81 16.02 15.99
C GLU A 784 -38.10 14.55 16.30
N VAL A 785 -39.10 13.99 15.60
CA VAL A 785 -39.26 12.54 15.48
C VAL A 785 -38.50 12.12 14.23
N LEU A 786 -37.34 11.50 14.44
CA LEU A 786 -36.47 11.07 13.35
C LEU A 786 -37.23 10.19 12.38
N THR A 787 -37.45 10.70 11.18
CA THR A 787 -38.25 10.04 10.15
C THR A 787 -37.43 9.88 8.86
N ALA A 788 -37.27 8.64 8.42
CA ALA A 788 -36.74 8.29 7.11
C ALA A 788 -37.87 8.26 6.06
N GLU A 789 -37.59 8.71 4.83
CA GLU A 789 -38.58 8.75 3.76
C GLU A 789 -39.03 7.34 3.35
N SER A 790 -38.09 6.39 3.27
CA SER A 790 -38.38 5.01 2.94
C SER A 790 -37.34 4.03 3.48
N LEU A 791 -37.76 2.81 3.80
CA LEU A 791 -36.91 1.69 4.18
C LEU A 791 -37.29 0.43 3.39
N ALA A 792 -36.49 0.03 2.42
CA ALA A 792 -36.75 -1.15 1.59
C ALA A 792 -35.83 -2.31 1.97
N LEU A 793 -36.32 -3.23 2.80
CA LEU A 793 -35.57 -4.39 3.29
C LEU A 793 -35.65 -5.56 2.31
N ALA A 794 -34.54 -6.28 2.18
CA ALA A 794 -34.42 -7.44 1.30
C ALA A 794 -33.50 -8.50 1.90
N ASP A 795 -33.74 -9.76 1.57
CA ASP A 795 -33.06 -10.93 2.12
C ASP A 795 -31.55 -11.03 1.83
N ASP A 796 -31.02 -10.19 0.95
CA ASP A 796 -29.62 -10.11 0.55
C ASP A 796 -28.87 -8.94 1.20
N LYS A 797 -29.56 -8.11 2.01
CA LYS A 797 -28.99 -6.95 2.69
C LYS A 797 -29.06 -7.08 4.20
N ASP A 798 -27.90 -6.99 4.85
CA ASP A 798 -27.81 -6.88 6.30
C ASP A 798 -28.35 -5.52 6.76
N PHE A 799 -29.26 -5.51 7.73
CA PHE A 799 -29.81 -4.28 8.29
C PHE A 799 -29.22 -3.99 9.67
N GLU A 800 -28.76 -2.75 9.86
CA GLU A 800 -28.25 -2.26 11.13
C GLU A 800 -28.83 -0.86 11.38
N ALA A 801 -29.55 -0.70 12.48
CA ALA A 801 -30.04 0.58 12.93
C ALA A 801 -29.24 1.04 14.16
N TYR A 802 -28.67 2.23 14.08
CA TYR A 802 -27.85 2.84 15.13
C TYR A 802 -28.72 3.40 16.26
N GLU A 803 -29.93 3.82 15.93
CA GLU A 803 -30.94 4.31 16.86
C GLU A 803 -32.35 4.07 16.33
N PRO A 804 -33.40 4.10 17.17
CA PRO A 804 -34.78 4.02 16.72
C PRO A 804 -35.16 5.20 15.84
N PHE A 805 -35.93 4.95 14.77
CA PHE A 805 -36.46 5.98 13.88
C PHE A 805 -37.82 5.54 13.30
N THR A 806 -38.57 6.46 12.71
CA THR A 806 -39.81 6.16 11.97
C THR A 806 -39.51 6.08 10.47
N ALA A 807 -40.09 5.13 9.74
CA ALA A 807 -40.10 5.13 8.29
C ALA A 807 -41.49 5.52 7.78
N LYS A 808 -41.58 6.51 6.88
CA LYS A 808 -42.87 6.85 6.24
C LYS A 808 -43.40 5.67 5.43
N THR A 809 -42.51 4.96 4.73
CA THR A 809 -42.81 3.71 4.05
C THR A 809 -41.73 2.69 4.39
N ALA A 810 -42.10 1.54 4.94
CA ALA A 810 -41.20 0.40 5.09
C ALA A 810 -41.74 -0.80 4.31
N THR A 811 -40.87 -1.43 3.52
CA THR A 811 -41.22 -2.59 2.71
C THR A 811 -40.28 -3.74 2.98
N TYR A 812 -40.80 -4.96 2.88
CA TYR A 812 -40.03 -6.18 2.88
C TYR A 812 -40.63 -7.18 1.91
N THR A 813 -39.77 -7.72 1.05
CA THR A 813 -40.14 -8.73 0.06
C THR A 813 -39.25 -9.95 0.20
N ARG A 814 -39.86 -11.13 0.24
CA ARG A 814 -39.17 -12.43 0.25
C ARG A 814 -39.91 -13.40 -0.66
N THR A 815 -39.20 -14.03 -1.59
CA THR A 815 -39.71 -15.18 -2.35
C THR A 815 -39.42 -16.48 -1.59
N LEU A 816 -40.41 -17.37 -1.53
CA LEU A 816 -40.35 -18.69 -0.89
C LEU A 816 -40.40 -19.79 -1.95
N LYS A 817 -39.90 -20.98 -1.61
CA LYS A 817 -39.91 -22.12 -2.54
C LYS A 817 -41.34 -22.60 -2.68
N GLU A 818 -41.68 -23.05 -3.88
CA GLU A 818 -42.80 -23.96 -4.06
C GLU A 818 -42.68 -25.14 -3.08
N GLY A 819 -43.77 -25.42 -2.36
CA GLY A 819 -43.81 -26.43 -1.29
C GLY A 819 -43.41 -25.94 0.10
N THR A 820 -42.99 -24.69 0.29
CA THR A 820 -42.67 -24.16 1.64
C THR A 820 -43.94 -23.89 2.43
N SER A 821 -44.19 -24.71 3.46
CA SER A 821 -45.35 -24.55 4.35
C SER A 821 -45.06 -23.76 5.63
N TRP A 822 -43.83 -23.86 6.17
CA TRP A 822 -43.40 -23.11 7.35
C TRP A 822 -42.09 -22.37 7.12
N ALA A 823 -41.93 -21.23 7.80
CA ALA A 823 -40.71 -20.41 7.80
C ALA A 823 -40.60 -19.62 9.11
N THR A 824 -39.55 -18.80 9.23
CA THR A 824 -39.41 -17.79 10.29
C THR A 824 -39.36 -16.39 9.73
N LEU A 825 -39.73 -15.40 10.55
CA LEU A 825 -39.72 -13.99 10.21
C LEU A 825 -39.33 -13.15 11.45
N CYS A 826 -38.45 -12.18 11.26
CA CYS A 826 -38.16 -11.14 12.26
C CYS A 826 -37.91 -9.82 11.52
N LEU A 827 -38.84 -8.87 11.64
CA LEU A 827 -38.75 -7.57 10.96
C LEU A 827 -38.63 -6.44 11.96
N PRO A 828 -37.92 -5.34 11.61
CA PRO A 828 -37.71 -4.23 12.52
C PRO A 828 -38.92 -3.31 12.67
N PHE A 829 -40.06 -3.63 12.05
CA PHE A 829 -41.30 -2.86 12.16
C PHE A 829 -42.49 -3.77 12.46
N GLU A 830 -43.56 -3.18 13.01
CA GLU A 830 -44.80 -3.91 13.29
C GLU A 830 -45.48 -4.39 12.00
N VAL A 831 -45.94 -5.64 11.99
CA VAL A 831 -46.69 -6.24 10.88
C VAL A 831 -48.10 -6.60 11.34
N SER A 832 -49.11 -5.91 10.83
CA SER A 832 -50.51 -6.34 10.98
C SER A 832 -50.73 -7.66 10.24
N LEU A 833 -51.44 -8.60 10.87
CA LEU A 833 -51.73 -9.92 10.32
C LEU A 833 -53.04 -9.97 9.52
N ALA A 834 -53.82 -8.89 9.54
CA ALA A 834 -54.98 -8.75 8.67
C ALA A 834 -54.56 -8.92 7.20
N ASP A 835 -55.31 -9.75 6.48
CA ASP A 835 -55.13 -10.02 5.04
C ASP A 835 -53.74 -10.53 4.63
N LYS A 836 -52.92 -11.01 5.58
CA LYS A 836 -51.64 -11.64 5.25
C LYS A 836 -51.84 -13.03 4.70
N ASN A 837 -50.96 -13.42 3.80
CA ASN A 837 -50.96 -14.73 3.17
C ASN A 837 -50.23 -15.81 4.00
N PHE A 838 -50.01 -15.53 5.28
CA PHE A 838 -49.45 -16.43 6.27
C PHE A 838 -50.11 -16.22 7.64
N ARG A 839 -50.00 -17.22 8.51
CA ARG A 839 -50.33 -17.17 9.94
C ARG A 839 -49.02 -17.07 10.72
N ALA A 840 -49.03 -16.39 11.87
CA ALA A 840 -47.82 -16.20 12.68
C ALA A 840 -48.01 -16.78 14.08
N PHE A 841 -46.93 -17.32 14.64
CA PHE A 841 -46.96 -18.08 15.88
C PHE A 841 -45.77 -17.70 16.77
N LYS A 842 -46.03 -17.63 18.08
CA LYS A 842 -44.98 -17.57 19.10
C LYS A 842 -44.72 -18.95 19.69
N LEU A 843 -43.47 -19.17 20.10
CA LEU A 843 -43.03 -20.34 20.84
C LEU A 843 -43.61 -20.33 22.26
N LEU A 844 -44.19 -21.44 22.73
CA LEU A 844 -44.64 -21.62 24.11
C LEU A 844 -43.74 -22.56 24.90
N SER A 845 -43.52 -23.75 24.36
CA SER A 845 -42.72 -24.82 24.96
C SER A 845 -42.13 -25.69 23.84
N ALA A 846 -41.08 -26.44 24.17
CA ALA A 846 -40.58 -27.54 23.37
C ALA A 846 -40.32 -28.71 24.32
N ASP A 847 -40.83 -29.90 23.99
CA ASP A 847 -40.70 -31.09 24.82
C ASP A 847 -39.85 -32.13 24.08
N GLU A 848 -38.70 -32.43 24.68
CA GLU A 848 -37.74 -33.41 24.15
C GLU A 848 -38.23 -34.85 24.27
N THR A 849 -39.08 -35.14 25.25
CA THR A 849 -39.63 -36.50 25.47
C THR A 849 -40.55 -36.89 24.33
N THR A 850 -41.36 -35.93 23.87
CA THR A 850 -42.35 -36.12 22.82
C THR A 850 -41.86 -35.66 21.44
N ASN A 851 -40.71 -34.98 21.37
CA ASN A 851 -40.17 -34.34 20.16
C ASN A 851 -41.16 -33.36 19.51
N THR A 852 -41.87 -32.58 20.32
CA THR A 852 -42.89 -31.63 19.86
C THR A 852 -42.59 -30.19 20.28
N VAL A 853 -43.07 -29.23 19.48
CA VAL A 853 -43.04 -27.79 19.80
C VAL A 853 -44.47 -27.28 19.91
N GLU A 854 -44.79 -26.62 21.02
CA GLU A 854 -46.07 -25.95 21.20
C GLU A 854 -45.99 -24.50 20.74
N LEU A 855 -46.95 -24.14 19.88
CA LEU A 855 -47.04 -22.83 19.28
C LEU A 855 -48.37 -22.17 19.62
N LYS A 856 -48.34 -20.87 19.94
CA LYS A 856 -49.55 -20.06 20.07
C LYS A 856 -49.67 -19.10 18.92
N GLU A 857 -50.79 -19.15 18.23
CA GLU A 857 -51.09 -18.22 17.14
C GLU A 857 -51.20 -16.78 17.64
N ILE A 858 -50.63 -15.87 16.86
CA ILE A 858 -50.77 -14.42 16.98
C ILE A 858 -51.83 -14.02 15.97
N THR A 859 -52.90 -13.36 16.41
CA THR A 859 -54.06 -13.05 15.56
C THR A 859 -54.17 -11.59 15.15
N THR A 860 -53.43 -10.69 15.81
CA THR A 860 -53.53 -9.23 15.60
C THR A 860 -52.34 -8.67 14.83
N SER A 861 -51.17 -8.58 15.46
CA SER A 861 -49.95 -8.05 14.84
C SER A 861 -48.68 -8.66 15.44
N ILE A 862 -47.63 -8.72 14.62
CA ILE A 862 -46.27 -9.02 15.06
C ILE A 862 -45.62 -7.69 15.46
N VAL A 863 -45.27 -7.55 16.74
CA VAL A 863 -44.56 -6.37 17.24
C VAL A 863 -43.16 -6.29 16.61
N ALA A 864 -42.68 -5.07 16.31
CA ALA A 864 -41.34 -4.82 15.79
C ALA A 864 -40.23 -5.55 16.58
N GLY A 865 -39.33 -6.18 15.83
CA GLY A 865 -38.19 -6.97 16.32
C GLY A 865 -38.53 -8.32 16.91
N THR A 866 -39.82 -8.70 17.00
CA THR A 866 -40.22 -9.99 17.56
C THR A 866 -39.99 -11.11 16.55
N PRO A 867 -39.19 -12.14 16.87
CA PRO A 867 -39.07 -13.31 16.03
C PRO A 867 -40.34 -14.16 16.12
N VAL A 868 -40.80 -14.68 14.98
CA VAL A 868 -41.97 -15.57 14.91
C VAL A 868 -41.72 -16.74 13.97
N ILE A 869 -42.45 -17.83 14.21
CA ILE A 869 -42.62 -18.92 13.25
C ILE A 869 -43.87 -18.60 12.43
N ILE A 870 -43.80 -18.73 11.11
CA ILE A 870 -44.93 -18.45 10.20
C ILE A 870 -45.32 -19.70 9.42
N LYS A 871 -46.62 -19.85 9.16
CA LYS A 871 -47.18 -20.86 8.27
C LYS A 871 -47.82 -20.19 7.07
N MET A 872 -47.40 -20.53 5.86
CA MET A 872 -47.97 -19.98 4.64
C MET A 872 -49.39 -20.52 4.40
N LYS A 873 -50.29 -19.68 3.88
CA LYS A 873 -51.58 -20.14 3.34
C LYS A 873 -51.32 -20.93 2.05
N GLU A 874 -52.19 -21.90 1.76
CA GLU A 874 -51.99 -22.84 0.65
C GLU A 874 -51.77 -22.13 -0.69
N GLY A 875 -50.79 -22.61 -1.46
CA GLY A 875 -50.41 -22.07 -2.78
C GLY A 875 -49.62 -20.74 -2.76
N GLN A 876 -49.35 -20.15 -1.60
CA GLN A 876 -48.66 -18.86 -1.48
C GLN A 876 -47.13 -19.03 -1.40
N THR A 877 -46.39 -18.26 -2.22
CA THR A 877 -44.93 -18.43 -2.38
C THR A 877 -44.13 -17.14 -2.18
N ALA A 878 -44.72 -16.08 -1.60
CA ALA A 878 -44.00 -14.84 -1.34
C ALA A 878 -44.52 -14.11 -0.09
N LEU A 879 -43.63 -13.40 0.62
CA LEU A 879 -43.99 -12.40 1.61
C LEU A 879 -43.85 -11.02 0.96
N ASN A 880 -44.94 -10.26 0.91
CA ASN A 880 -44.94 -8.88 0.45
C ASN A 880 -45.55 -8.00 1.54
N ILE A 881 -44.70 -7.30 2.27
CA ILE A 881 -45.11 -6.47 3.40
C ILE A 881 -44.77 -5.03 3.07
N SER A 882 -45.77 -4.16 3.15
CA SER A 882 -45.62 -2.72 3.06
C SER A 882 -46.40 -2.11 4.22
N VAL A 883 -45.75 -1.21 4.96
CA VAL A 883 -46.34 -0.49 6.09
C VAL A 883 -46.02 1.00 5.96
N ALA A 884 -46.96 1.83 6.41
CA ALA A 884 -46.80 3.27 6.41
C ALA A 884 -46.61 3.78 7.84
N ASN A 885 -45.75 4.79 8.01
CA ASN A 885 -45.50 5.53 9.25
C ASN A 885 -45.26 4.60 10.45
N LYS A 886 -44.26 3.73 10.34
CA LYS A 886 -43.92 2.76 11.40
C LYS A 886 -42.58 3.06 12.04
N GLU A 887 -42.54 2.89 13.36
CA GLU A 887 -41.29 2.85 14.12
C GLU A 887 -40.46 1.62 13.72
N ILE A 888 -39.17 1.86 13.62
CA ILE A 888 -38.14 0.89 13.28
C ILE A 888 -37.33 0.62 14.55
N ALA A 889 -37.46 -0.60 15.05
CA ALA A 889 -36.71 -1.09 16.21
C ALA A 889 -35.25 -1.30 15.83
N ASN A 890 -34.35 -0.76 16.65
CA ASN A 890 -32.91 -0.91 16.46
C ASN A 890 -32.39 -2.31 16.81
N ASN A 891 -33.06 -3.00 17.74
CA ASN A 891 -32.64 -4.31 18.22
C ASN A 891 -33.66 -5.39 17.86
N VAL A 892 -33.14 -6.60 17.59
CA VAL A 892 -33.95 -7.82 17.57
C VAL A 892 -34.36 -8.16 19.00
N LYS A 893 -35.55 -8.76 19.16
CA LYS A 893 -36.01 -9.32 20.43
C LYS A 893 -35.76 -10.82 20.45
N THR A 894 -35.86 -11.40 21.63
CA THR A 894 -35.91 -12.84 21.84
C THR A 894 -37.25 -13.24 22.43
N ALA A 895 -37.66 -14.49 22.20
CA ALA A 895 -38.88 -15.06 22.76
C ALA A 895 -38.56 -16.43 23.39
N ALA A 896 -38.49 -16.48 24.72
CA ALA A 896 -38.20 -17.70 25.48
C ALA A 896 -39.48 -18.50 25.79
N THR A 897 -39.31 -19.81 25.99
CA THR A 897 -40.33 -20.68 26.58
C THR A 897 -40.59 -20.31 28.03
N VAL A 898 -41.71 -20.78 28.59
CA VAL A 898 -42.12 -20.45 29.98
C VAL A 898 -41.08 -20.86 31.02
N ASP A 899 -40.42 -21.99 30.80
CA ASP A 899 -39.35 -22.55 31.64
C ASP A 899 -37.96 -21.98 31.28
N GLY A 900 -37.84 -21.18 30.21
CA GLY A 900 -36.59 -20.59 29.74
C GLY A 900 -35.61 -21.55 29.05
N SER A 901 -35.99 -22.83 28.89
CA SER A 901 -35.14 -23.86 28.31
C SER A 901 -34.86 -23.64 26.83
N TYR A 902 -35.81 -23.04 26.09
CA TYR A 902 -35.63 -22.72 24.67
C TYR A 902 -35.92 -21.25 24.39
N GLN A 903 -35.23 -20.69 23.40
CA GLN A 903 -35.41 -19.30 23.01
C GLN A 903 -35.39 -19.13 21.49
N LEU A 904 -36.42 -18.48 20.95
CA LEU A 904 -36.41 -18.01 19.57
C LEU A 904 -35.66 -16.67 19.47
N GLN A 905 -34.66 -16.61 18.61
CA GLN A 905 -33.78 -15.45 18.41
C GLN A 905 -33.92 -14.91 16.98
N GLY A 906 -34.20 -13.60 16.88
CA GLY A 906 -34.35 -12.90 15.61
C GLY A 906 -33.01 -12.49 15.00
N LEU A 907 -33.02 -12.23 13.69
CA LEU A 907 -31.88 -11.81 12.90
C LEU A 907 -32.26 -10.64 11.99
N TYR A 908 -31.52 -9.53 12.04
CA TYR A 908 -31.56 -8.48 11.00
C TYR A 908 -30.40 -8.59 10.02
N THR A 909 -29.39 -9.40 10.35
CA THR A 909 -28.22 -9.67 9.53
C THR A 909 -28.12 -11.16 9.26
N LYS A 910 -27.27 -11.55 8.31
CA LYS A 910 -26.90 -12.94 8.11
C LYS A 910 -26.24 -13.50 9.38
N LYS A 911 -26.49 -14.78 9.66
CA LYS A 911 -25.79 -15.58 10.68
C LYS A 911 -25.14 -16.77 10.01
N VAL A 912 -23.86 -16.98 10.27
CA VAL A 912 -23.18 -18.25 9.99
C VAL A 912 -23.25 -19.07 11.27
N PHE A 913 -23.63 -20.34 11.17
CA PHE A 913 -23.69 -21.24 12.33
C PHE A 913 -22.36 -21.95 12.48
N ASP A 914 -21.74 -21.80 13.65
CA ASP A 914 -20.49 -22.47 14.01
C ASP A 914 -20.77 -23.86 14.60
N LYS A 915 -19.94 -24.85 14.27
CA LYS A 915 -20.19 -26.23 14.66
C LYS A 915 -20.17 -26.43 16.18
N ASP A 916 -19.28 -25.73 16.87
CA ASP A 916 -19.04 -25.94 18.29
C ASP A 916 -19.80 -24.91 19.14
N ALA A 917 -19.92 -23.67 18.67
CA ALA A 917 -20.60 -22.61 19.40
C ALA A 917 -22.12 -22.58 19.20
N ASP A 918 -22.64 -23.11 18.09
CA ASP A 918 -24.08 -23.10 17.76
C ASP A 918 -24.69 -24.53 17.69
N ASP A 919 -24.05 -25.52 18.33
CA ASP A 919 -24.52 -26.92 18.34
C ASP A 919 -25.85 -27.14 19.07
N ASN A 920 -26.33 -26.12 19.77
CA ASN A 920 -27.60 -26.05 20.47
C ASN A 920 -28.67 -25.25 19.69
N CYS A 921 -28.36 -24.81 18.47
CA CYS A 921 -29.28 -24.02 17.65
C CYS A 921 -30.15 -24.91 16.75
N TYR A 922 -31.33 -24.41 16.37
CA TYR A 922 -32.29 -25.08 15.50
C TYR A 922 -32.95 -24.09 14.52
N ILE A 923 -33.16 -24.53 13.29
CA ILE A 923 -33.81 -23.77 12.21
C ILE A 923 -35.05 -24.52 11.69
N VAL A 924 -36.01 -23.78 11.12
CA VAL A 924 -37.20 -24.36 10.49
C VAL A 924 -36.87 -24.94 9.12
N LYS A 925 -37.20 -26.21 8.89
CA LYS A 925 -37.10 -26.92 7.61
C LYS A 925 -38.35 -27.76 7.37
N GLY A 926 -39.16 -27.38 6.39
CA GLY A 926 -40.46 -28.02 6.17
C GLY A 926 -41.33 -27.85 7.42
N ASN A 927 -41.89 -28.93 7.96
CA ASN A 927 -42.63 -28.94 9.23
C ASN A 927 -41.76 -29.38 10.43
N LYS A 928 -40.43 -29.26 10.35
CA LYS A 928 -39.51 -29.75 11.39
C LYS A 928 -38.52 -28.66 11.82
N LEU A 929 -38.02 -28.76 13.06
CA LEU A 929 -36.85 -28.03 13.52
C LEU A 929 -35.62 -28.91 13.39
N MET A 930 -34.58 -28.38 12.77
CA MET A 930 -33.34 -29.09 12.49
C MET A 930 -32.17 -28.30 13.05
N ASN A 931 -31.23 -29.00 13.68
CA ASN A 931 -29.97 -28.40 14.07
C ASN A 931 -29.12 -28.09 12.80
N PRO A 932 -28.81 -26.81 12.52
CA PRO A 932 -28.08 -26.44 11.31
C PRO A 932 -26.63 -26.93 11.33
N THR A 933 -25.98 -27.05 12.49
CA THR A 933 -24.57 -27.46 12.59
C THR A 933 -24.37 -28.95 12.33
N LYS A 934 -25.40 -29.77 12.50
CA LYS A 934 -25.36 -31.18 12.08
C LYS A 934 -25.14 -31.35 10.58
N LEU A 935 -25.47 -30.35 9.78
CA LEU A 935 -25.13 -30.36 8.36
C LEU A 935 -23.62 -30.21 8.13
N LEU A 936 -22.88 -29.60 9.06
CA LEU A 936 -21.41 -29.46 9.04
C LEU A 936 -20.68 -30.75 9.47
N GLU A 937 -21.40 -31.77 9.95
CA GLU A 937 -20.83 -33.10 10.18
C GLU A 937 -20.66 -33.88 8.86
N TYR A 938 -21.36 -33.48 7.80
CA TYR A 938 -21.19 -34.03 6.46
C TYR A 938 -20.00 -33.37 5.77
N THR A 939 -19.10 -34.18 5.21
CA THR A 939 -17.86 -33.73 4.57
C THR A 939 -18.05 -32.80 3.35
N SER A 940 -19.27 -32.72 2.80
CA SER A 940 -19.60 -31.86 1.66
C SER A 940 -20.10 -30.46 2.04
N THR A 941 -20.49 -30.22 3.29
CA THR A 941 -21.04 -28.92 3.75
C THR A 941 -19.97 -28.14 4.49
N THR A 942 -19.43 -27.09 3.87
CA THR A 942 -18.37 -26.27 4.49
C THR A 942 -18.90 -25.11 5.33
N GLN A 943 -20.14 -24.68 5.09
CA GLN A 943 -20.79 -23.60 5.84
C GLN A 943 -22.30 -23.78 5.84
N VAL A 944 -22.93 -23.43 6.96
CA VAL A 944 -24.39 -23.33 7.08
C VAL A 944 -24.70 -21.95 7.64
N GLY A 945 -25.67 -21.27 7.06
CA GLY A 945 -26.03 -19.92 7.48
C GLY A 945 -27.51 -19.61 7.27
N SER A 946 -27.97 -18.59 7.97
CA SER A 946 -29.26 -17.95 7.79
C SER A 946 -29.07 -16.57 7.19
N LYS A 947 -29.94 -16.23 6.23
CA LYS A 947 -30.06 -14.86 5.72
C LYS A 947 -30.72 -13.92 6.75
N PRO A 948 -30.63 -12.60 6.56
CA PRO A 948 -31.34 -11.57 7.32
C PRO A 948 -32.85 -11.84 7.49
N PHE A 949 -33.46 -11.16 8.46
CA PHE A 949 -34.91 -11.15 8.72
C PHE A 949 -35.51 -12.52 9.06
N ARG A 950 -34.69 -13.43 9.58
CA ARG A 950 -35.06 -14.77 10.02
C ARG A 950 -35.08 -14.87 11.54
N ALA A 951 -35.49 -16.03 12.02
CA ALA A 951 -35.26 -16.45 13.38
C ALA A 951 -34.77 -17.90 13.43
N TYR A 952 -34.02 -18.22 14.49
CA TYR A 952 -33.59 -19.56 14.86
C TYR A 952 -33.87 -19.78 16.35
N MET A 953 -33.99 -21.04 16.76
CA MET A 953 -34.23 -21.41 18.16
C MET A 953 -32.90 -21.84 18.80
N VAL A 954 -32.72 -21.54 20.07
CA VAL A 954 -31.54 -21.89 20.88
C VAL A 954 -32.01 -22.72 22.08
N ASP A 955 -31.33 -23.83 22.35
CA ASP A 955 -31.45 -24.61 23.59
C ASP A 955 -30.53 -24.00 24.65
N ASN A 956 -31.13 -23.43 25.70
CA ASN A 956 -30.48 -22.80 26.84
C ASN A 956 -30.46 -23.72 28.08
N SER A 957 -30.83 -25.00 27.94
CA SER A 957 -30.83 -25.93 29.06
C SER A 957 -29.40 -26.19 29.55
N THR A 958 -29.24 -26.49 30.84
CA THR A 958 -27.93 -26.74 31.47
C THR A 958 -27.38 -28.15 31.19
N ALA A 959 -28.05 -28.95 30.35
CA ALA A 959 -27.66 -30.32 30.01
C ALA A 959 -26.73 -30.31 28.78
N PRO A 960 -25.78 -31.25 28.66
CA PRO A 960 -24.95 -31.36 27.46
C PRO A 960 -25.81 -31.52 26.20
N ALA A 961 -25.49 -30.79 25.13
CA ALA A 961 -26.20 -30.84 23.85
C ALA A 961 -26.27 -32.28 23.31
N ALA A 962 -27.36 -32.98 23.62
CA ALA A 962 -27.52 -34.38 23.28
C ALA A 962 -27.91 -34.56 21.80
N GLY A 963 -26.92 -34.76 20.92
CA GLY A 963 -27.10 -35.37 19.60
C GLY A 963 -28.06 -34.67 18.62
N ALA A 964 -28.30 -35.29 17.47
CA ALA A 964 -29.20 -34.74 16.43
C ALA A 964 -30.67 -34.82 16.88
N LYS A 965 -31.17 -33.77 17.55
CA LYS A 965 -32.59 -33.64 17.94
C LYS A 965 -33.42 -33.05 16.79
N MET A 966 -34.67 -33.47 16.65
CA MET A 966 -35.60 -32.97 15.63
C MET A 966 -37.02 -32.85 16.19
N PHE A 967 -37.57 -31.64 16.23
CA PHE A 967 -38.95 -31.41 16.69
C PHE A 967 -39.91 -31.36 15.50
N SER A 968 -41.10 -31.93 15.67
CA SER A 968 -42.20 -31.79 14.70
C SER A 968 -43.09 -30.59 15.04
N ILE A 969 -43.51 -29.84 14.01
CA ILE A 969 -44.42 -28.70 14.13
C ILE A 969 -45.82 -29.12 13.64
N GLY A 970 -46.80 -29.20 14.55
CA GLY A 970 -48.17 -29.67 14.28
C GLY A 970 -49.27 -28.80 14.91
N PHE A 971 -50.53 -29.01 14.49
CA PHE A 971 -51.72 -28.38 15.09
C PHE A 971 -52.89 -29.39 15.06
N ASP A 972 -53.41 -29.71 16.25
CA ASP A 972 -54.58 -30.54 16.64
C ASP A 972 -54.46 -32.09 16.63
N ASP A 973 -55.10 -32.70 17.66
CA ASP A 973 -55.19 -34.06 18.27
C ASP A 973 -54.66 -35.36 17.62
N SER A 974 -53.94 -35.34 16.50
CA SER A 974 -53.43 -36.56 15.84
C SER A 974 -51.90 -36.59 15.72
N THR A 975 -51.18 -36.31 16.81
CA THR A 975 -49.71 -36.41 16.82
C THR A 975 -49.25 -37.86 16.70
N THR A 976 -48.99 -38.33 15.48
CA THR A 976 -47.99 -39.39 15.30
C THR A 976 -46.62 -38.73 15.19
N ALA A 977 -45.97 -38.64 16.34
CA ALA A 977 -44.53 -38.56 16.41
C ALA A 977 -43.92 -39.80 15.73
N ILE A 978 -42.69 -39.64 15.25
CA ILE A 978 -41.79 -40.66 14.69
C ILE A 978 -41.96 -40.88 13.17
N ASP A 979 -41.00 -40.36 12.42
CA ASP A 979 -40.28 -41.21 11.47
C ASP A 979 -38.79 -41.09 11.78
N SER A 980 -38.25 -42.19 12.30
CA SER A 980 -36.84 -42.43 12.55
C SER A 980 -36.03 -42.21 11.28
N LEU A 981 -34.93 -41.44 11.34
CA LEU A 981 -33.96 -41.41 10.25
C LEU A 981 -32.55 -41.67 10.77
N ASN A 982 -32.20 -42.95 10.75
CA ASN A 982 -30.84 -43.46 10.68
C ASN A 982 -30.65 -44.41 9.48
N THR A 983 -31.49 -44.36 8.45
CA THR A 983 -31.36 -45.24 7.28
C THR A 983 -31.67 -44.52 5.98
N ILE A 984 -30.63 -44.45 5.14
CA ILE A 984 -30.63 -44.43 3.68
C ILE A 984 -31.27 -43.18 3.05
N ALA A 985 -30.41 -42.41 2.40
CA ALA A 985 -30.79 -41.52 1.32
C ALA A 985 -31.63 -42.31 0.31
N ASP A 986 -32.93 -42.07 0.30
CA ASP A 986 -33.78 -42.51 -0.80
C ASP A 986 -33.51 -41.57 -1.98
N ASP A 987 -33.21 -42.13 -3.15
CA ASP A 987 -32.74 -41.44 -4.37
C ASP A 987 -33.76 -40.45 -4.97
N ASN A 988 -34.83 -40.14 -4.23
CA ASN A 988 -35.89 -39.20 -4.56
C ASN A 988 -36.09 -38.09 -3.51
N ALA A 989 -35.24 -37.98 -2.48
CA ALA A 989 -35.29 -36.91 -1.48
C ALA A 989 -34.40 -35.70 -1.87
N ILE A 990 -35.02 -34.54 -2.10
CA ILE A 990 -34.33 -33.28 -2.44
C ILE A 990 -34.09 -32.46 -1.16
N TYR A 991 -32.83 -32.07 -0.88
CA TYR A 991 -32.42 -31.29 0.30
C TYR A 991 -32.41 -29.76 0.01
N TYR A 992 -32.80 -28.91 0.99
CA TYR A 992 -32.97 -27.46 0.80
C TYR A 992 -32.25 -26.57 1.84
N ASP A 993 -31.64 -25.49 1.34
CA ASP A 993 -31.25 -24.23 1.99
C ASP A 993 -32.51 -23.43 2.42
N LEU A 994 -32.38 -22.70 3.55
CA LEU A 994 -33.28 -21.72 4.15
C LEU A 994 -33.98 -20.69 3.21
N GLN A 995 -33.73 -20.67 1.91
CA GLN A 995 -34.53 -19.94 0.91
C GLN A 995 -34.57 -20.53 -0.51
N ALA A 996 -35.12 -21.72 -0.71
CA ALA A 996 -35.79 -22.02 -1.99
C ALA A 996 -34.99 -22.12 -3.30
N ILE A 997 -33.70 -21.82 -3.36
CA ILE A 997 -32.94 -21.86 -4.63
C ILE A 997 -32.10 -23.14 -4.69
N ALA A 998 -32.29 -23.92 -5.75
CA ALA A 998 -31.30 -24.92 -6.16
C ALA A 998 -30.28 -24.21 -7.06
N SER A 999 -29.03 -24.08 -6.63
CA SER A 999 -27.96 -23.77 -7.57
C SER A 999 -27.58 -25.04 -8.31
N THR A 1000 -27.68 -25.01 -9.63
CA THR A 1000 -27.31 -26.09 -10.54
C THR A 1000 -25.81 -26.38 -10.40
N LEU A 1001 -25.45 -27.53 -9.85
CA LEU A 1001 -24.32 -28.33 -10.30
C LEU A 1001 -24.37 -29.70 -9.60
N LEU A 1002 -24.42 -30.74 -10.44
CA LEU A 1002 -24.35 -32.19 -10.18
C LEU A 1002 -25.67 -32.93 -10.43
N ARG A 1003 -25.95 -33.12 -11.72
CA ARG A 1003 -26.63 -34.33 -12.20
C ARG A 1003 -25.59 -35.27 -12.81
N ARG A 1004 -25.67 -36.52 -12.36
CA ARG A 1004 -25.14 -37.78 -12.93
C ARG A 1004 -23.63 -38.04 -12.86
N ALA A 1005 -23.27 -39.02 -12.02
CA ALA A 1005 -22.80 -40.32 -12.52
C ALA A 1005 -23.12 -41.40 -11.47
N SER A 1006 -24.25 -42.08 -11.66
CA SER A 1006 -24.47 -43.43 -11.15
C SER A 1006 -23.79 -44.39 -12.13
N THR A 1007 -22.78 -45.15 -11.69
CA THR A 1007 -22.52 -46.56 -12.04
C THR A 1007 -21.30 -47.07 -11.28
N SER A 1008 -21.49 -48.26 -10.67
CA SER A 1008 -20.57 -49.16 -9.95
C SER A 1008 -19.95 -48.67 -8.65
#